data_AF-A0A0U1KJB2-F1
#
_entry.id   AF-A0A0U1KJB2-F1
#
_cell.length_a   1.000
_cell.length_b   1.000
_cell.length_c   1.000
_cell.angle_alpha   90.00
_cell.angle_beta   90.00
_cell.angle_gamma   90.00
#
_symmetry.space_group_name_H-M   'P 1'
#
loop_
_entity.id
_entity.type
_entity.pdbx_description
1 polymer ?
#
loop_
_entity_poly.entity_id
_entity_poly.type
_entity_poly.pdbx_seq_one_letter_code
_entity_poly.pdbx_strand_id
1 'polypeptide(L)'
;MKKNINKTLYLLLSMVIVLAVSILPNSSEAAETNTYYPTEKTTGVVKNPAMGWVLYLDAFGQMTNGDMPDINKGVFDAELFWNAFDTSGATDKASIFYIRAPWSFFEPEEGKYAWDHDPNYKKLINHALENDLNLAFRVYIDSQDSYQQATPEYVKTAGAKGYTNTFWTPYVNDQVFLDKLTKFIAAFGEEYDDPAKVDFIDGMGLGAWGEGHNIQVDSSQPGNVNTAVETITTAYRNAFHHVLLGPQQGGALASHAEDLVLSNEYDILRRDSFGMPMYFTQTDVDYYVGKLLNEGIPLYAENGWNYFAHDFEGYMNRNGNPFSTIRSMLEASLGDALAARANTFDFRVPEDAQEWMKNEDLVDEFIDKGGYRFVPVSLTAPTSVESNNYFVVESNWKNTGIGKIPNNRPAWDYKYKVAYALLDTTTAAPVFTHVTDIDPSEWLKGSTYNYQSNVSFGNVPSGTYDFAYAIVDTTNGNKPAINLAITDEKTTSNWYKIGQTTVSGIEAMPPKPKFGHYKLSEDWGSVQGENQWYYLEGNTAPYSEMSWDEEGRHWRGSYQYNVMKPNAYIHPDDNNTVVGWKAPEEGEISIEANPRKQNTSCGDGINIKIVKDDTQIWPSQNEWQYLEASDDEGIIHNLSTTVDSDDMIYFIVNKNGTDACDGSIWDPTIKYKSGLESQPEQPEPEPELINVAPESKVSTNMGTSVGDITNILNDSSDSWSSSNSATLPGYITFDLGDKYVDTEKITLAVTYGQGQGITNLDVQYHDGNEWVSILSDVSLQWNSNNSLLEEKDITFDSINTNKIRLKINEGNLTWNHIALTQVKWWSTHNNVLDLSELENLIKLAQSKSNDDQYTEASIAVLQGAISEAESVLETIETKADLSTALASLQSAIDRLETNKPTPDPIDLTELKELIKTAKGFTNKDESYTSASFNSLQEAITEAQASLEIIKTEADLTEVINALQVAIDQLDNKSEKKIEVGGEPTKVEPGSTVIIKGSNAKVLLPSDLPEGTTVTVTQVNGSGEGIKQAGDVYHFEFSYPEGQKPSGIFTLVLGYDQEKYADDKVKIYYYNEGTSTWELRGGDAANGAITLEVPHFSTYGVFVATTSDNNQNIVDSDDGEDKQSNEQTGNEKQDDNGNKLPNTATPMYNWIVVGIALLIIGLGTTLLATRRRH
;
A
#
# COMPACT_ATOMS: atom_id res chain seq x y z
N MET A 1 -11.93 26.34 -87.74
CA MET A 1 -12.67 25.30 -86.99
C MET A 1 -12.49 25.56 -85.50
N LYS A 2 -13.39 26.35 -84.90
CA LYS A 2 -13.43 26.71 -83.47
C LYS A 2 -14.90 26.94 -83.12
N LYS A 3 -15.62 25.89 -82.71
CA LYS A 3 -16.94 25.92 -82.05
C LYS A 3 -17.48 24.48 -82.05
N ASN A 4 -17.35 23.76 -80.92
CA ASN A 4 -18.27 22.72 -80.43
C ASN A 4 -17.67 21.85 -79.30
N ILE A 5 -16.89 22.42 -78.37
CA ILE A 5 -16.42 21.68 -77.17
C ILE A 5 -17.05 22.20 -75.86
N ASN A 6 -17.69 23.37 -75.84
CA ASN A 6 -18.15 23.99 -74.57
C ASN A 6 -19.60 23.66 -74.15
N LYS A 7 -20.32 22.75 -74.82
CA LYS A 7 -21.70 22.37 -74.40
C LYS A 7 -21.81 20.99 -73.77
N THR A 8 -20.87 20.08 -74.03
CA THR A 8 -20.90 18.74 -73.44
C THR A 8 -20.34 18.72 -72.02
N LEU A 9 -19.48 19.68 -71.65
CA LEU A 9 -18.89 19.76 -70.31
C LEU A 9 -19.87 20.32 -69.26
N TYR A 10 -20.84 21.15 -69.64
CA TYR A 10 -21.85 21.69 -68.70
C TYR A 10 -23.04 20.75 -68.47
N LEU A 11 -23.35 19.84 -69.40
CA LEU A 11 -24.37 18.80 -69.18
C LEU A 11 -23.84 17.62 -68.35
N LEU A 12 -22.55 17.30 -68.44
CA LEU A 12 -21.92 16.28 -67.60
C LEU A 12 -21.70 16.76 -66.16
N LEU A 13 -21.45 18.05 -65.93
CA LEU A 13 -21.29 18.58 -64.57
C LEU A 13 -22.63 18.72 -63.81
N SER A 14 -23.76 18.88 -64.52
CA SER A 14 -25.09 18.95 -63.90
C SER A 14 -25.75 17.59 -63.68
N MET A 15 -25.35 16.55 -64.42
CA MET A 15 -25.86 15.18 -64.22
C MET A 15 -25.08 14.40 -63.15
N VAL A 16 -23.82 14.76 -62.88
CA VAL A 16 -23.04 14.23 -61.75
C VAL A 16 -23.47 14.84 -60.40
N ILE A 17 -24.07 16.04 -60.40
CA ILE A 17 -24.60 16.66 -59.17
C ILE A 17 -25.98 16.10 -58.79
N VAL A 18 -26.70 15.43 -59.70
CA VAL A 18 -28.04 14.84 -59.41
C VAL A 18 -28.00 13.32 -59.18
N LEU A 19 -26.92 12.62 -59.54
CA LEU A 19 -26.75 11.18 -59.20
C LEU A 19 -25.85 10.91 -57.97
N ALA A 20 -25.43 11.93 -57.25
CA ALA A 20 -24.77 11.80 -55.95
C ALA A 20 -25.75 11.81 -54.75
N VAL A 21 -27.07 11.79 -55.01
CA VAL A 21 -28.11 11.93 -53.95
C VAL A 21 -28.96 10.65 -53.77
N SER A 22 -28.56 9.48 -54.27
CA SER A 22 -29.43 8.30 -54.12
C SER A 22 -28.76 6.92 -54.05
N ILE A 23 -27.58 6.83 -53.42
CA ILE A 23 -27.12 5.56 -52.81
C ILE A 23 -26.39 5.91 -51.51
N LEU A 24 -27.15 6.19 -50.46
CA LEU A 24 -26.66 6.07 -49.09
C LEU A 24 -26.93 4.62 -48.65
N PRO A 25 -25.94 3.93 -48.06
CA PRO A 25 -26.21 2.74 -47.28
C PRO A 25 -27.16 3.10 -46.13
N ASN A 26 -27.97 2.15 -45.67
CA ASN A 26 -28.54 2.26 -44.32
C ASN A 26 -27.34 2.35 -43.36
N SER A 27 -27.01 3.57 -42.96
CA SER A 27 -26.19 3.87 -41.80
C SER A 27 -26.85 3.19 -40.61
N SER A 28 -26.10 2.35 -39.88
CA SER A 28 -26.27 2.39 -38.43
C SER A 28 -26.18 3.87 -38.06
N GLU A 29 -27.19 4.44 -37.41
CA GLU A 29 -27.04 5.78 -36.85
C GLU A 29 -25.69 5.81 -36.13
N ALA A 30 -24.79 6.71 -36.57
CA ALA A 30 -23.59 6.95 -35.79
C ALA A 30 -24.11 7.33 -34.40
N ALA A 31 -23.71 6.60 -33.36
CA ALA A 31 -24.08 6.93 -31.99
C ALA A 31 -23.85 8.43 -31.82
N GLU A 32 -24.88 9.17 -31.39
CA GLU A 32 -24.75 10.62 -31.27
C GLU A 32 -23.54 10.93 -30.38
N THR A 33 -22.56 11.65 -30.91
CA THR A 33 -21.38 12.06 -30.15
C THR A 33 -21.54 13.50 -29.70
N ASN A 34 -21.13 13.79 -28.47
CA ASN A 34 -21.02 15.14 -27.98
C ASN A 34 -19.54 15.53 -27.88
N THR A 35 -19.19 16.71 -28.38
CA THR A 35 -17.87 17.30 -28.17
C THR A 35 -17.96 18.36 -27.09
N TYR A 36 -17.23 18.13 -26.01
CA TYR A 36 -17.06 19.04 -24.90
C TYR A 36 -15.80 19.89 -25.09
N TYR A 37 -15.92 21.18 -24.80
CA TYR A 37 -14.83 22.16 -24.86
C TYR A 37 -14.65 22.77 -23.47
N PRO A 38 -13.79 22.19 -22.63
CA PRO A 38 -13.43 22.74 -21.34
C PRO A 38 -12.95 24.19 -21.45
N THR A 39 -13.33 25.04 -20.50
CA THR A 39 -12.88 26.44 -20.50
C THR A 39 -11.54 26.54 -19.78
N GLU A 40 -10.50 26.96 -20.49
CA GLU A 40 -9.14 27.08 -19.95
C GLU A 40 -9.06 28.12 -18.81
N LYS A 41 -8.42 27.73 -17.71
CA LYS A 41 -8.00 28.61 -16.62
C LYS A 41 -6.62 29.18 -16.93
N THR A 42 -6.60 30.34 -17.59
CA THR A 42 -5.37 31.00 -18.05
C THR A 42 -4.57 31.64 -16.94
N THR A 43 -5.18 31.91 -15.78
CA THR A 43 -4.51 32.56 -14.65
C THR A 43 -4.80 31.89 -13.31
N GLY A 44 -3.90 32.09 -12.35
CA GLY A 44 -4.07 31.68 -10.96
C GLY A 44 -3.61 30.24 -10.68
N VAL A 45 -3.52 29.96 -9.39
CA VAL A 45 -2.86 28.76 -8.86
C VAL A 45 -3.56 27.48 -9.33
N VAL A 46 -2.74 26.53 -9.79
CA VAL A 46 -3.09 25.13 -10.04
C VAL A 46 -2.01 24.33 -9.33
N LYS A 47 -2.32 23.77 -8.16
CA LYS A 47 -1.39 22.96 -7.39
C LYS A 47 -1.31 21.57 -8.01
N ASN A 48 -0.11 21.10 -8.30
CA ASN A 48 0.15 19.77 -8.80
C ASN A 48 1.48 19.27 -8.22
N PRO A 49 1.69 17.96 -8.11
CA PRO A 49 2.91 17.40 -7.52
C PRO A 49 4.17 17.91 -8.23
N ALA A 50 5.17 18.27 -7.44
CA ALA A 50 6.52 18.58 -7.88
C ALA A 50 6.61 19.75 -8.89
N MET A 51 5.79 20.77 -8.68
CA MET A 51 5.84 22.04 -9.42
C MET A 51 5.27 23.23 -8.65
N GLY A 52 5.65 24.44 -9.07
CA GLY A 52 5.13 25.70 -8.54
C GLY A 52 6.10 26.41 -7.60
N TRP A 53 5.56 27.32 -6.78
CA TRP A 53 6.38 28.10 -5.86
C TRP A 53 6.79 27.27 -4.63
N VAL A 54 8.01 27.48 -4.17
CA VAL A 54 8.60 26.79 -3.01
C VAL A 54 8.89 27.78 -1.87
N LEU A 55 8.56 27.41 -0.64
CA LEU A 55 8.95 28.10 0.60
C LEU A 55 10.17 27.42 1.22
N TYR A 56 11.13 28.18 1.76
CA TYR A 56 12.36 27.60 2.33
C TYR A 56 12.40 27.73 3.84
N LEU A 57 12.68 26.61 4.51
CA LEU A 57 13.40 26.60 5.77
C LEU A 57 14.88 26.37 5.49
N ASP A 58 15.70 27.37 5.80
CA ASP A 58 17.09 27.38 5.40
C ASP A 58 18.01 27.45 6.62
N ALA A 59 18.52 26.30 7.03
CA ALA A 59 19.14 26.13 8.33
C ALA A 59 20.67 26.13 8.24
N PHE A 60 21.29 27.19 7.73
CA PHE A 60 22.75 27.38 7.73
C PHE A 60 23.15 28.83 8.05
N GLY A 61 24.42 29.19 7.86
CA GLY A 61 25.25 30.04 8.73
C GLY A 61 24.85 31.48 8.88
N GLN A 62 23.91 31.96 8.08
CA GLN A 62 23.28 33.26 8.32
C GLN A 62 22.43 33.24 9.61
N MET A 63 21.97 32.06 10.05
CA MET A 63 21.29 31.80 11.34
C MET A 63 22.14 32.15 12.57
N THR A 64 23.48 32.11 12.44
CA THR A 64 24.39 32.47 13.52
C THR A 64 24.67 33.97 13.61
N ASN A 65 24.21 34.74 12.61
CA ASN A 65 24.37 36.18 12.62
C ASN A 65 23.40 36.79 13.65
N GLY A 66 23.95 37.45 14.67
CA GLY A 66 23.16 38.11 15.71
C GLY A 66 22.21 39.19 15.17
N ASP A 67 22.49 39.72 13.97
CA ASP A 67 21.65 40.71 13.30
C ASP A 67 20.52 40.08 12.46
N MET A 68 20.48 38.75 12.31
CA MET A 68 19.47 38.06 11.52
C MET A 68 18.07 38.22 12.14
N PRO A 69 17.03 38.57 11.36
CA PRO A 69 15.66 38.67 11.84
C PRO A 69 15.14 37.35 12.39
N ASP A 70 14.42 37.39 13.51
CA ASP A 70 13.88 36.19 14.16
C ASP A 70 12.89 35.42 13.26
N ILE A 71 12.19 36.12 12.36
CA ILE A 71 11.26 35.50 11.40
C ILE A 71 11.93 34.48 10.48
N ASN A 72 13.24 34.58 10.25
CA ASN A 72 13.95 33.60 9.43
C ASN A 72 14.40 32.38 10.26
N LYS A 73 14.45 32.49 11.59
CA LYS A 73 15.01 31.47 12.50
C LYS A 73 14.03 30.33 12.81
N GLY A 74 13.32 29.84 11.78
CA GLY A 74 12.25 28.85 11.92
C GLY A 74 12.68 27.49 12.49
N VAL A 75 13.97 27.19 12.48
CA VAL A 75 14.53 26.01 13.16
C VAL A 75 14.33 26.03 14.68
N PHE A 76 14.13 27.22 15.28
CA PHE A 76 13.91 27.36 16.72
C PHE A 76 12.46 27.69 17.08
N ASP A 77 11.70 28.29 16.17
CA ASP A 77 10.32 28.72 16.40
C ASP A 77 9.48 28.60 15.12
N ALA A 78 8.78 27.48 14.99
CA ALA A 78 7.89 27.18 13.89
C ALA A 78 6.69 28.13 13.81
N GLU A 79 6.18 28.60 14.94
CA GLU A 79 4.98 29.46 14.97
C GLU A 79 5.31 30.84 14.42
N LEU A 80 6.45 31.41 14.84
CA LEU A 80 6.92 32.69 14.32
C LEU A 80 7.21 32.61 12.80
N PHE A 81 7.84 31.52 12.38
CA PHE A 81 8.18 31.26 10.99
C PHE A 81 6.95 31.17 10.07
N TRP A 82 5.98 30.32 10.43
CA TRP A 82 4.76 30.18 9.64
C TRP A 82 3.90 31.43 9.65
N ASN A 83 3.76 32.09 10.81
CA ASN A 83 3.05 33.36 10.88
C ASN A 83 3.66 34.43 9.94
N ALA A 84 4.98 34.42 9.73
CA ALA A 84 5.63 35.33 8.80
C ALA A 84 5.29 35.00 7.33
N PHE A 85 5.30 33.73 6.93
CA PHE A 85 4.88 33.32 5.58
C PHE A 85 3.40 33.57 5.33
N ASP A 86 2.53 33.20 6.27
CA ASP A 86 1.08 33.37 6.15
C ASP A 86 0.71 34.84 6.03
N THR A 87 1.29 35.70 6.88
CA THR A 87 1.04 37.14 6.85
C THR A 87 1.56 37.79 5.56
N SER A 88 2.59 37.21 4.93
CA SER A 88 3.08 37.71 3.63
C SER A 88 2.13 37.38 2.47
N GLY A 89 1.31 36.33 2.59
CA GLY A 89 0.48 35.78 1.52
C GLY A 89 1.22 34.77 0.62
N ALA A 90 2.48 34.44 0.91
CA ALA A 90 3.26 33.48 0.13
C ALA A 90 2.76 32.03 0.29
N THR A 91 2.23 31.66 1.47
CA THR A 91 1.66 30.32 1.74
C THR A 91 0.57 29.95 0.73
N ASP A 92 -0.35 30.88 0.45
CA ASP A 92 -1.46 30.69 -0.52
C ASP A 92 -0.99 30.54 -1.97
N LYS A 93 0.24 30.97 -2.28
CA LYS A 93 0.82 30.98 -3.63
C LYS A 93 1.78 29.81 -3.87
N ALA A 94 2.21 29.11 -2.81
CA ALA A 94 3.17 28.02 -2.85
C ALA A 94 2.51 26.65 -2.95
N SER A 95 3.28 25.68 -3.43
CA SER A 95 2.90 24.25 -3.48
C SER A 95 3.84 23.38 -2.65
N ILE A 96 5.04 23.86 -2.35
CA ILE A 96 6.10 23.05 -1.74
C ILE A 96 6.72 23.79 -0.56
N PHE A 97 6.97 23.08 0.53
CA PHE A 97 7.83 23.52 1.63
C PHE A 97 9.13 22.71 1.62
N TYR A 98 10.23 23.40 1.30
CA TYR A 98 11.56 22.81 1.19
C TYR A 98 12.39 23.07 2.44
N ILE A 99 12.92 22.00 3.02
CA ILE A 99 13.68 22.01 4.27
C ILE A 99 15.13 21.64 3.96
N ARG A 100 16.01 22.63 4.02
CA ARG A 100 17.46 22.42 3.97
C ARG A 100 18.03 22.50 5.38
N ALA A 101 18.42 21.35 5.93
CA ALA A 101 18.85 21.26 7.31
C ALA A 101 20.02 20.29 7.54
N PRO A 102 20.82 20.51 8.60
CA PRO A 102 21.92 19.61 8.92
C PRO A 102 21.37 18.25 9.34
N TRP A 103 22.12 17.16 9.11
CA TRP A 103 21.72 15.82 9.56
C TRP A 103 21.35 15.76 11.06
N SER A 104 22.10 16.43 11.93
CA SER A 104 21.79 16.53 13.36
C SER A 104 20.48 17.21 13.73
N PHE A 105 19.88 17.98 12.81
CA PHE A 105 18.54 18.52 12.99
C PHE A 105 17.48 17.41 12.91
N PHE A 106 17.72 16.40 12.08
CA PHE A 106 16.82 15.26 11.90
C PHE A 106 17.11 14.14 12.88
N GLU A 107 18.38 13.91 13.23
CA GLU A 107 18.80 12.83 14.11
C GLU A 107 19.96 13.29 15.01
N PRO A 108 19.69 14.03 16.10
CA PRO A 108 20.74 14.52 16.99
C PRO A 108 21.48 13.41 17.76
N GLU A 109 20.79 12.31 18.06
CA GLU A 109 21.33 11.09 18.68
C GLU A 109 20.93 9.88 17.83
N GLU A 110 21.78 8.86 17.76
CA GLU A 110 21.53 7.67 16.91
C GLU A 110 20.18 7.02 17.26
N GLY A 111 19.30 6.90 16.26
CA GLY A 111 17.95 6.34 16.41
C GLY A 111 16.93 7.25 17.09
N LYS A 112 17.27 8.51 17.40
CA LYS A 112 16.31 9.51 17.90
C LYS A 112 16.01 10.54 16.82
N TYR A 113 14.89 10.34 16.11
CA TYR A 113 14.54 11.18 14.98
C TYR A 113 13.61 12.34 15.36
N ALA A 114 13.82 13.52 14.78
CA ALA A 114 13.08 14.73 15.10
C ALA A 114 11.58 14.59 14.83
N TRP A 115 11.19 13.83 13.81
CA TRP A 115 9.79 13.50 13.52
C TRP A 115 9.11 12.68 14.63
N ASP A 116 9.86 12.05 15.53
CA ASP A 116 9.29 11.32 16.66
C ASP A 116 9.14 12.16 17.92
N HIS A 117 10.08 13.06 18.21
CA HIS A 117 10.19 13.66 19.54
C HIS A 117 10.40 15.17 19.59
N ASP A 118 10.70 15.85 18.47
CA ASP A 118 10.87 17.30 18.43
C ASP A 118 9.51 18.00 18.15
N PRO A 119 8.93 18.72 19.14
CA PRO A 119 7.66 19.40 18.95
C PRO A 119 7.73 20.56 17.95
N ASN A 120 8.89 21.23 17.82
CA ASN A 120 9.07 22.32 16.87
C ASN A 120 9.11 21.77 15.44
N TYR A 121 9.85 20.68 15.22
CA TYR A 121 9.89 19.98 13.94
C TYR A 121 8.48 19.53 13.52
N LYS A 122 7.73 18.88 14.40
CA LYS A 122 6.35 18.44 14.12
C LYS A 122 5.44 19.61 13.74
N LYS A 123 5.57 20.76 14.41
CA LYS A 123 4.83 21.98 14.04
C LYS A 123 5.21 22.49 12.65
N LEU A 124 6.50 22.44 12.29
CA LEU A 124 6.96 22.82 10.95
C LEU A 124 6.27 21.97 9.88
N ILE A 125 6.33 20.63 10.04
CA ILE A 125 5.79 19.68 9.06
C ILE A 125 4.27 19.76 8.99
N ASN A 126 3.57 19.71 10.13
CA ASN A 126 2.11 19.65 10.15
C ASN A 126 1.49 20.91 9.53
N HIS A 127 2.04 22.09 9.82
CA HIS A 127 1.50 23.32 9.24
C HIS A 127 1.65 23.34 7.72
N ALA A 128 2.76 22.83 7.15
CA ALA A 128 2.91 22.71 5.71
C ALA A 128 1.82 21.79 5.11
N LEU A 129 1.65 20.59 5.67
CA LEU A 129 0.67 19.61 5.18
C LEU A 129 -0.78 20.10 5.34
N GLU A 130 -1.11 20.77 6.44
CA GLU A 130 -2.43 21.37 6.69
C GLU A 130 -2.78 22.49 5.69
N ASN A 131 -1.76 23.13 5.11
CA ASN A 131 -1.90 24.16 4.08
C ASN A 131 -1.68 23.65 2.65
N ASP A 132 -1.73 22.32 2.44
CA ASP A 132 -1.60 21.69 1.12
C ASP A 132 -0.26 22.08 0.45
N LEU A 133 0.81 22.05 1.25
CA LEU A 133 2.20 22.18 0.81
C LEU A 133 2.89 20.82 0.95
N ASN A 134 3.30 20.25 -0.17
CA ASN A 134 4.11 19.04 -0.15
C ASN A 134 5.52 19.37 0.35
N LEU A 135 6.16 18.39 0.99
CA LEU A 135 7.47 18.55 1.58
C LEU A 135 8.55 18.27 0.52
N ALA A 136 9.69 18.92 0.70
CA ALA A 136 10.91 18.55 0.01
C ALA A 136 12.10 18.76 0.94
N PHE A 137 13.16 17.99 0.76
CA PHE A 137 14.26 17.97 1.74
C PHE A 137 15.63 18.05 1.09
N ARG A 138 16.57 18.70 1.80
CA ARG A 138 18.01 18.45 1.66
C ARG A 138 18.61 18.26 3.04
N VAL A 139 19.20 17.10 3.24
CA VAL A 139 20.03 16.82 4.41
C VAL A 139 21.47 17.12 4.04
N TYR A 140 22.12 18.04 4.76
CA TYR A 140 23.54 18.32 4.54
C TYR A 140 24.41 17.87 5.71
N ILE A 141 25.63 17.43 5.41
CA ILE A 141 26.54 16.79 6.37
C ILE A 141 27.75 17.65 6.75
N ASP A 142 28.14 18.57 5.87
CA ASP A 142 29.29 19.46 6.11
C ASP A 142 28.88 20.58 7.07
N SER A 143 29.69 20.79 8.11
CA SER A 143 29.43 21.80 9.13
C SER A 143 29.87 23.21 8.73
N GLN A 144 30.42 23.41 7.54
CA GLN A 144 30.84 24.73 7.09
C GLN A 144 29.64 25.66 7.09
N ASP A 145 29.78 26.76 7.80
CA ASP A 145 28.73 27.74 7.99
C ASP A 145 27.44 27.07 8.49
N SER A 146 27.46 25.96 9.20
CA SER A 146 26.23 25.45 9.83
C SER A 146 25.96 26.23 11.13
N TYR A 147 24.70 26.32 11.54
CA TYR A 147 24.34 26.96 12.82
C TYR A 147 24.54 26.06 14.03
N GLN A 148 24.67 24.75 13.77
CA GLN A 148 24.98 23.73 14.74
C GLN A 148 25.92 22.69 14.12
N GLN A 149 26.41 21.74 14.91
CA GLN A 149 27.21 20.62 14.43
C GLN A 149 26.40 19.83 13.38
N ALA A 150 26.80 19.82 12.11
CA ALA A 150 25.92 19.33 11.04
C ALA A 150 25.78 17.81 11.01
N THR A 151 26.91 17.11 10.97
CA THR A 151 26.96 15.66 11.23
C THR A 151 26.85 15.40 12.74
N PRO A 152 25.95 14.54 13.23
CA PRO A 152 25.76 14.30 14.67
C PRO A 152 27.03 13.86 15.40
N GLU A 153 27.17 14.25 16.68
CA GLU A 153 28.37 13.95 17.48
C GLU A 153 28.56 12.44 17.71
N TYR A 154 27.48 11.64 17.65
CA TYR A 154 27.56 10.19 17.80
C TYR A 154 28.38 9.54 16.66
N VAL A 155 28.39 10.12 15.46
CA VAL A 155 29.14 9.60 14.30
C VAL A 155 30.63 9.76 14.53
N LYS A 156 31.04 10.93 15.02
CA LYS A 156 32.41 11.22 15.43
C LYS A 156 32.84 10.34 16.60
N THR A 157 31.96 10.15 17.58
CA THR A 157 32.22 9.30 18.75
C THR A 157 32.36 7.82 18.36
N ALA A 158 31.63 7.37 17.33
CA ALA A 158 31.77 6.04 16.74
C ALA A 158 33.11 5.83 16.01
N GLY A 159 33.94 6.87 15.88
CA GLY A 159 35.29 6.78 15.34
C GLY A 159 35.46 7.28 13.91
N ALA A 160 34.44 7.90 13.32
CA ALA A 160 34.57 8.53 12.01
C ALA A 160 35.66 9.60 12.02
N LYS A 161 36.51 9.60 10.98
CA LYS A 161 37.53 10.64 10.80
C LYS A 161 36.96 11.85 10.10
N GLY A 162 37.49 13.01 10.46
CA GLY A 162 37.05 14.27 9.91
C GLY A 162 38.01 15.42 10.19
N TYR A 163 37.59 16.60 9.78
CA TYR A 163 38.29 17.87 9.99
C TYR A 163 37.33 18.88 10.62
N THR A 164 37.87 19.97 11.17
CA THR A 164 37.05 21.04 11.74
C THR A 164 37.10 22.26 10.82
N ASN A 165 35.93 22.77 10.46
CA ASN A 165 35.74 24.09 9.85
C ASN A 165 35.04 25.01 10.85
N THR A 166 33.73 25.28 10.71
CA THR A 166 32.90 25.89 11.74
C THR A 166 32.65 24.92 12.89
N PHE A 167 32.23 23.69 12.56
CA PHE A 167 32.19 22.56 13.48
C PHE A 167 32.91 21.36 12.87
N TRP A 168 32.86 20.20 13.52
CA TRP A 168 33.50 19.00 12.99
C TRP A 168 32.75 18.50 11.75
N THR A 169 33.47 18.00 10.75
CA THR A 169 32.93 17.51 9.48
C THR A 169 33.64 16.21 9.11
N PRO A 170 32.91 15.14 8.75
CA PRO A 170 33.53 13.88 8.34
C PRO A 170 34.25 14.03 6.99
N TYR A 171 35.29 13.23 6.77
CA TYR A 171 35.80 13.02 5.42
C TYR A 171 34.79 12.17 4.63
N VAL A 172 34.48 12.55 3.39
CA VAL A 172 33.35 11.92 2.66
C VAL A 172 33.58 10.44 2.31
N ASN A 173 34.83 9.97 2.32
CA ASN A 173 35.18 8.57 2.09
C ASN A 173 35.41 7.77 3.40
N ASP A 174 35.16 8.38 4.57
CA ASP A 174 35.24 7.66 5.83
C ASP A 174 34.09 6.65 5.96
N GLN A 175 34.44 5.38 6.20
CA GLN A 175 33.47 4.29 6.17
C GLN A 175 32.50 4.33 7.35
N VAL A 176 32.94 4.76 8.54
CA VAL A 176 32.05 4.88 9.71
C VAL A 176 31.01 5.96 9.44
N PHE A 177 31.41 7.07 8.83
CA PHE A 177 30.46 8.10 8.38
C PHE A 177 29.46 7.56 7.36
N LEU A 178 29.92 6.89 6.30
CA LEU A 178 29.04 6.36 5.26
C LEU A 178 28.05 5.33 5.82
N ASP A 179 28.51 4.40 6.66
CA ASP A 179 27.65 3.39 7.29
C ASP A 179 26.55 4.02 8.14
N LYS A 180 26.89 5.05 8.93
CA LYS A 180 25.93 5.76 9.80
C LYS A 180 24.95 6.60 8.97
N LEU A 181 25.44 7.28 7.92
CA LEU A 181 24.58 8.06 7.04
C LEU A 181 23.61 7.16 6.26
N THR A 182 24.05 5.98 5.79
CA THR A 182 23.19 5.00 5.12
C THR A 182 22.07 4.52 6.04
N LYS A 183 22.36 4.27 7.33
CA LYS A 183 21.32 3.91 8.33
C LYS A 183 20.31 5.03 8.53
N PHE A 184 20.78 6.28 8.63
CA PHE A 184 19.89 7.43 8.71
C PHE A 184 19.02 7.57 7.47
N ILE A 185 19.59 7.45 6.25
CA ILE A 185 18.85 7.55 4.99
C ILE A 185 17.77 6.48 4.91
N ALA A 186 18.02 5.26 5.39
CA ALA A 186 17.02 4.19 5.44
C ALA A 186 15.83 4.59 6.33
N ALA A 187 16.07 5.03 7.57
CA ALA A 187 15.01 5.52 8.47
C ALA A 187 14.30 6.76 7.92
N PHE A 188 15.02 7.62 7.20
CA PHE A 188 14.45 8.78 6.53
C PHE A 188 13.50 8.37 5.40
N GLY A 189 13.82 7.32 4.65
CA GLY A 189 12.94 6.72 3.64
C GLY A 189 11.68 6.10 4.25
N GLU A 190 11.81 5.37 5.37
CA GLU A 190 10.67 4.79 6.09
C GLU A 190 9.63 5.84 6.50
N GLU A 191 10.06 7.05 6.87
CA GLU A 191 9.16 8.15 7.23
C GLU A 191 8.65 8.94 6.01
N TYR A 192 9.50 9.18 5.00
CA TYR A 192 9.25 10.18 3.96
C TYR A 192 9.12 9.66 2.52
N ASP A 193 9.20 8.36 2.23
CA ASP A 193 8.91 7.80 0.90
C ASP A 193 7.39 7.71 0.61
N ASP A 194 6.67 8.81 0.89
CA ASP A 194 5.23 8.95 0.69
C ASP A 194 4.96 10.10 -0.30
N PRO A 195 4.67 9.80 -1.58
CA PRO A 195 4.44 10.82 -2.61
C PRO A 195 3.13 11.61 -2.41
N ALA A 196 2.28 11.24 -1.44
CA ALA A 196 1.14 12.05 -1.04
C ALA A 196 1.55 13.22 -0.11
N LYS A 197 2.74 13.16 0.48
CA LYS A 197 3.28 14.18 1.40
C LYS A 197 4.56 14.83 0.87
N VAL A 198 5.38 14.10 0.14
CA VAL A 198 6.74 14.52 -0.25
C VAL A 198 6.87 14.54 -1.76
N ASP A 199 7.25 15.70 -2.31
CA ASP A 199 7.46 15.85 -3.75
C ASP A 199 8.85 15.35 -4.18
N PHE A 200 9.90 15.74 -3.46
CA PHE A 200 11.26 15.32 -3.80
C PHE A 200 12.26 15.38 -2.64
N ILE A 201 13.31 14.55 -2.74
CA ILE A 201 14.50 14.59 -1.90
C ILE A 201 15.70 15.04 -2.74
N ASP A 202 16.43 16.03 -2.24
CA ASP A 202 17.74 16.40 -2.76
C ASP A 202 18.82 15.47 -2.20
N GLY A 203 19.08 14.38 -2.92
CA GLY A 203 19.73 13.18 -2.40
C GLY A 203 21.26 13.14 -2.44
N MET A 204 21.99 14.27 -2.52
CA MET A 204 23.47 14.21 -2.42
C MET A 204 24.00 14.68 -1.06
N GLY A 205 23.62 15.87 -0.62
CA GLY A 205 23.93 16.36 0.74
C GLY A 205 25.41 16.58 1.08
N LEU A 206 26.34 16.35 0.15
CA LEU A 206 27.79 16.40 0.37
C LEU A 206 28.37 17.81 0.20
N GLY A 207 29.44 18.09 0.96
CA GLY A 207 30.14 19.37 0.93
C GLY A 207 29.34 20.51 1.58
N ALA A 208 29.93 21.70 1.59
CA ALA A 208 29.28 22.88 2.21
C ALA A 208 27.88 23.10 1.62
N TRP A 209 26.90 23.30 2.50
CA TRP A 209 25.47 23.51 2.18
C TRP A 209 24.79 22.35 1.42
N GLY A 210 25.48 21.20 1.30
CA GLY A 210 25.08 20.06 0.50
C GLY A 210 25.25 20.26 -1.02
N GLU A 211 26.11 21.20 -1.44
CA GLU A 211 26.25 21.63 -2.85
C GLU A 211 27.57 21.18 -3.50
N GLY A 212 28.31 20.29 -2.84
CA GLY A 212 29.56 19.75 -3.35
C GLY A 212 30.77 20.68 -3.24
N HIS A 213 30.68 21.74 -2.43
CA HIS A 213 31.78 22.65 -2.15
C HIS A 213 32.72 22.11 -1.06
N ASN A 214 34.03 22.38 -1.22
CA ASN A 214 35.08 22.09 -0.23
C ASN A 214 35.15 20.63 0.27
N ILE A 215 34.68 19.67 -0.53
CA ILE A 215 34.75 18.24 -0.20
C ILE A 215 36.20 17.83 0.09
N GLN A 216 36.40 17.12 1.20
CA GLN A 216 37.69 16.53 1.55
C GLN A 216 37.59 15.01 1.74
N VAL A 217 38.69 14.34 1.45
CA VAL A 217 38.87 12.89 1.62
C VAL A 217 40.09 12.61 2.50
N ASP A 218 40.07 11.49 3.23
CA ASP A 218 41.23 10.94 3.92
C ASP A 218 41.89 9.88 3.05
N SER A 219 43.14 10.09 2.65
CA SER A 219 43.90 9.14 1.83
C SER A 219 44.24 7.82 2.54
N SER A 220 44.03 7.75 3.87
CA SER A 220 44.16 6.51 4.63
C SER A 220 42.87 5.67 4.70
N GLN A 221 41.72 6.23 4.28
CA GLN A 221 40.46 5.51 4.13
C GLN A 221 40.33 4.95 2.70
N PRO A 222 39.64 3.82 2.50
CA PRO A 222 39.33 3.34 1.15
C PRO A 222 38.37 4.30 0.43
N GLY A 223 38.35 4.23 -0.89
CA GLY A 223 37.43 5.04 -1.71
C GLY A 223 37.89 6.48 -1.96
N ASN A 224 37.04 7.22 -2.65
CA ASN A 224 37.21 8.62 -3.04
C ASN A 224 35.83 9.30 -3.12
N VAL A 225 35.77 10.52 -3.66
CA VAL A 225 34.51 11.26 -3.82
C VAL A 225 33.49 10.49 -4.66
N ASN A 226 33.91 9.85 -5.76
CA ASN A 226 32.99 9.12 -6.63
C ASN A 226 32.36 7.94 -5.90
N THR A 227 33.15 7.13 -5.20
CA THR A 227 32.62 5.97 -4.47
C THR A 227 31.72 6.40 -3.31
N ALA A 228 31.99 7.55 -2.70
CA ALA A 228 31.11 8.12 -1.67
C ALA A 228 29.77 8.57 -2.27
N VAL A 229 29.79 9.25 -3.42
CA VAL A 229 28.58 9.61 -4.17
C VAL A 229 27.79 8.35 -4.54
N GLU A 230 28.44 7.33 -5.13
CA GLU A 230 27.79 6.05 -5.49
C GLU A 230 27.13 5.38 -4.26
N THR A 231 27.81 5.38 -3.11
CA THR A 231 27.27 4.81 -1.86
C THR A 231 26.03 5.55 -1.38
N ILE A 232 26.08 6.88 -1.36
CA ILE A 232 24.97 7.73 -0.90
C ILE A 232 23.80 7.68 -1.88
N THR A 233 24.07 7.74 -3.19
CA THR A 233 23.07 7.53 -4.24
C THR A 233 22.36 6.20 -4.06
N THR A 234 23.12 5.11 -3.85
CA THR A 234 22.55 3.78 -3.62
C THR A 234 21.67 3.77 -2.37
N ALA A 235 22.13 4.40 -1.28
CA ALA A 235 21.35 4.49 -0.04
C ALA A 235 20.01 5.22 -0.26
N TYR A 236 20.02 6.38 -0.93
CA TYR A 236 18.78 7.11 -1.22
C TYR A 236 17.87 6.35 -2.18
N ARG A 237 18.41 5.71 -3.23
CA ARG A 237 17.59 4.95 -4.18
C ARG A 237 16.97 3.70 -3.56
N ASN A 238 17.62 3.09 -2.58
CA ASN A 238 17.08 1.98 -1.81
C ASN A 238 16.03 2.42 -0.78
N ALA A 239 16.10 3.67 -0.30
CA ALA A 239 15.20 4.20 0.72
C ALA A 239 13.98 4.91 0.10
N PHE A 240 14.10 5.44 -1.11
CA PHE A 240 13.05 6.22 -1.79
C PHE A 240 12.73 5.61 -3.16
N HIS A 241 11.65 4.84 -3.19
CA HIS A 241 11.15 4.19 -4.40
C HIS A 241 10.04 4.97 -5.09
N HIS A 242 9.31 5.81 -4.35
CA HIS A 242 8.09 6.47 -4.81
C HIS A 242 8.21 8.00 -4.88
N VAL A 243 9.14 8.58 -4.10
CA VAL A 243 9.46 10.01 -4.09
C VAL A 243 10.60 10.35 -5.05
N LEU A 244 10.50 11.49 -5.73
CA LEU A 244 11.51 11.92 -6.70
C LEU A 244 12.85 12.22 -6.02
N LEU A 245 13.95 11.69 -6.55
CA LEU A 245 15.29 12.09 -6.13
C LEU A 245 15.89 13.12 -7.08
N GLY A 246 16.55 14.14 -6.54
CA GLY A 246 17.24 15.17 -7.31
C GLY A 246 18.65 15.44 -6.81
N PRO A 247 19.66 15.56 -7.68
CA PRO A 247 20.97 16.02 -7.26
C PRO A 247 21.09 17.52 -7.54
N GLN A 248 21.90 18.19 -6.73
CA GLN A 248 22.28 19.58 -6.99
C GLN A 248 23.37 19.65 -8.06
N GLN A 249 23.10 20.38 -9.15
CA GLN A 249 24.11 20.69 -10.16
C GLN A 249 24.95 21.91 -9.73
N GLY A 250 25.83 21.70 -8.74
CA GLY A 250 26.70 22.72 -8.16
C GLY A 250 28.10 22.22 -7.83
N GLY A 251 29.03 23.15 -7.66
CA GLY A 251 30.37 22.86 -7.14
C GLY A 251 31.16 21.79 -7.90
N ALA A 252 31.89 20.96 -7.14
CA ALA A 252 32.73 19.89 -7.69
C ALA A 252 31.92 18.65 -8.14
N LEU A 253 30.63 18.59 -7.81
CA LEU A 253 29.74 17.44 -8.10
C LEU A 253 28.81 17.68 -9.29
N ALA A 254 28.90 18.82 -9.97
CA ALA A 254 28.01 19.16 -11.08
C ALA A 254 27.99 18.10 -12.20
N SER A 255 29.14 17.48 -12.52
CA SER A 255 29.20 16.39 -13.50
C SER A 255 28.56 15.10 -12.99
N HIS A 256 28.74 14.75 -11.72
CA HIS A 256 28.08 13.59 -11.11
C HIS A 256 26.57 13.77 -11.09
N ALA A 257 26.08 14.95 -10.69
CA ALA A 257 24.66 15.26 -10.68
C ALA A 257 24.03 15.02 -12.06
N GLU A 258 24.73 15.41 -13.13
CA GLU A 258 24.31 15.14 -14.51
C GLU A 258 24.31 13.65 -14.84
N ASP A 259 25.39 12.93 -14.53
CA ASP A 259 25.50 11.50 -14.81
C ASP A 259 24.39 10.70 -14.10
N LEU A 260 24.04 11.07 -12.86
CA LEU A 260 22.97 10.43 -12.07
C LEU A 260 21.59 10.61 -12.72
N VAL A 261 21.28 11.80 -13.25
CA VAL A 261 19.97 12.00 -13.91
C VAL A 261 19.93 11.37 -15.31
N LEU A 262 21.04 11.36 -16.05
CA LEU A 262 21.11 10.71 -17.37
C LEU A 262 21.10 9.18 -17.30
N SER A 263 21.59 8.61 -16.21
CA SER A 263 21.56 7.16 -15.94
C SER A 263 20.26 6.69 -15.29
N ASN A 264 19.31 7.60 -15.02
CA ASN A 264 18.09 7.33 -14.27
C ASN A 264 18.34 6.82 -12.83
N GLU A 265 19.52 7.09 -12.26
CA GLU A 265 19.72 6.88 -10.84
C GLU A 265 18.96 7.94 -10.03
N TYR A 266 18.78 9.15 -10.57
CA TYR A 266 18.03 10.28 -9.99
C TYR A 266 16.98 10.80 -10.98
N ASP A 267 15.87 11.36 -10.48
CA ASP A 267 14.67 11.66 -11.26
C ASP A 267 14.64 13.10 -11.80
N ILE A 268 15.10 14.07 -11.02
CA ILE A 268 15.03 15.50 -11.37
C ILE A 268 16.40 16.14 -11.22
N LEU A 269 16.62 17.33 -11.79
CA LEU A 269 17.86 18.08 -11.57
C LEU A 269 17.58 19.41 -10.87
N ARG A 270 18.38 19.74 -9.85
CA ARG A 270 18.29 21.03 -9.13
C ARG A 270 19.44 21.96 -9.47
N ARG A 271 19.17 23.27 -9.50
CA ARG A 271 20.18 24.32 -9.74
C ARG A 271 19.86 25.60 -8.96
N ASP A 272 20.86 26.14 -8.26
CA ASP A 272 20.77 27.17 -7.20
C ASP A 272 21.23 28.57 -7.63
N SER A 273 21.48 28.80 -8.91
CA SER A 273 22.16 30.00 -9.38
C SER A 273 21.28 30.95 -10.20
N PHE A 274 19.97 30.76 -10.21
CA PHE A 274 19.06 31.53 -11.06
C PHE A 274 19.08 33.02 -10.69
N GLY A 275 19.17 33.89 -11.69
CA GLY A 275 19.26 35.34 -11.51
C GLY A 275 20.67 35.86 -11.21
N MET A 276 21.67 34.99 -11.05
CA MET A 276 23.07 35.36 -10.83
C MET A 276 23.86 35.30 -12.15
N PRO A 277 24.07 36.42 -12.86
CA PRO A 277 24.65 36.41 -14.21
C PRO A 277 26.11 35.91 -14.28
N MET A 278 26.78 35.81 -13.14
CA MET A 278 28.13 35.24 -13.03
C MET A 278 28.13 33.70 -12.94
N TYR A 279 26.99 33.07 -12.63
CA TYR A 279 26.87 31.63 -12.37
C TYR A 279 25.80 30.93 -13.22
N PHE A 280 24.85 31.69 -13.76
CA PHE A 280 23.84 31.21 -14.70
C PHE A 280 23.79 32.11 -15.92
N THR A 281 24.00 31.51 -17.08
CA THR A 281 24.16 32.21 -18.36
C THR A 281 23.20 31.66 -19.40
N GLN A 282 23.10 32.35 -20.54
CA GLN A 282 22.35 31.82 -21.69
C GLN A 282 22.89 30.44 -22.16
N THR A 283 24.17 30.15 -21.96
CA THR A 283 24.73 28.83 -22.29
C THR A 283 24.15 27.74 -21.38
N ASP A 284 23.90 28.04 -20.11
CA ASP A 284 23.22 27.12 -19.21
C ASP A 284 21.77 26.89 -19.67
N VAL A 285 21.02 27.95 -19.99
CA VAL A 285 19.66 27.84 -20.54
C VAL A 285 19.63 26.96 -21.79
N ASP A 286 20.52 27.25 -22.76
CA ASP A 286 20.62 26.51 -24.01
C ASP A 286 20.97 25.04 -23.76
N TYR A 287 21.77 24.78 -22.72
CA TYR A 287 22.14 23.44 -22.30
C TYR A 287 20.96 22.65 -21.71
N TYR A 288 20.25 23.21 -20.73
CA TYR A 288 19.09 22.55 -20.13
C TYR A 288 17.99 22.30 -21.15
N VAL A 289 17.60 23.35 -21.89
CA VAL A 289 16.49 23.25 -22.84
C VAL A 289 16.89 22.43 -24.07
N GLY A 290 18.15 22.53 -24.52
CA GLY A 290 18.64 21.83 -25.72
C GLY A 290 19.07 20.38 -25.50
N LYS A 291 19.45 19.99 -24.27
CA LYS A 291 19.89 18.64 -23.94
C LYS A 291 18.99 18.00 -22.88
N LEU A 292 19.03 18.46 -21.64
CA LEU A 292 18.45 17.74 -20.50
C LEU A 292 16.93 17.60 -20.59
N LEU A 293 16.23 18.67 -21.02
CA LEU A 293 14.79 18.59 -21.25
C LEU A 293 14.42 17.61 -22.37
N ASN A 294 15.26 17.51 -23.41
CA ASN A 294 15.06 16.56 -24.52
C ASN A 294 15.32 15.10 -24.09
N GLU A 295 16.19 14.89 -23.09
CA GLU A 295 16.38 13.60 -22.41
C GLU A 295 15.28 13.33 -21.37
N GLY A 296 14.29 14.22 -21.26
CA GLY A 296 13.15 14.07 -20.38
C GLY A 296 13.40 14.42 -18.91
N ILE A 297 14.49 15.14 -18.59
CA ILE A 297 14.84 15.54 -17.23
C ILE A 297 14.24 16.92 -16.91
N PRO A 298 13.31 17.04 -15.93
CA PRO A 298 12.80 18.33 -15.51
C PRO A 298 13.77 19.06 -14.57
N LEU A 299 13.75 20.39 -14.65
CA LEU A 299 14.66 21.28 -13.91
C LEU A 299 13.92 21.98 -12.78
N TYR A 300 14.53 21.98 -11.60
CA TYR A 300 13.98 22.59 -10.39
C TYR A 300 14.87 23.77 -10.05
N ALA A 301 14.35 24.98 -10.28
CA ALA A 301 15.10 26.20 -10.09
C ALA A 301 15.07 26.63 -8.62
N GLU A 302 16.23 27.04 -8.14
CA GLU A 302 16.40 27.77 -6.90
C GLU A 302 17.00 29.15 -7.19
N ASN A 303 16.44 30.19 -6.57
CA ASN A 303 16.89 31.56 -6.70
C ASN A 303 18.28 31.73 -6.05
N GLY A 304 19.26 32.20 -6.82
CA GLY A 304 20.62 32.37 -6.33
C GLY A 304 20.79 33.50 -5.32
N TRP A 305 19.83 34.41 -5.25
CA TRP A 305 19.80 35.47 -4.25
C TRP A 305 19.03 35.00 -3.02
N ASN A 306 19.72 34.76 -1.91
CA ASN A 306 19.13 34.50 -0.58
C ASN A 306 19.34 35.67 0.37
N TYR A 307 18.42 35.83 1.34
CA TYR A 307 18.46 36.85 2.39
C TYR A 307 18.71 38.27 1.84
N PHE A 308 18.24 38.53 0.61
CA PHE A 308 18.54 39.78 -0.08
C PHE A 308 17.73 40.94 0.47
N ALA A 309 16.59 40.67 1.11
CA ALA A 309 15.78 41.70 1.75
C ALA A 309 16.50 42.36 2.95
N HIS A 310 17.37 41.62 3.63
CA HIS A 310 18.06 42.05 4.83
C HIS A 310 19.05 43.21 4.59
N ASP A 311 19.90 43.08 3.55
CA ASP A 311 20.94 44.05 3.18
C ASP A 311 21.09 44.08 1.66
N PHE A 312 20.07 44.55 0.94
CA PHE A 312 20.10 44.54 -0.53
C PHE A 312 21.30 45.32 -1.11
N GLU A 313 21.54 46.54 -0.63
CA GLU A 313 22.62 47.39 -1.15
C GLU A 313 24.01 46.78 -0.88
N GLY A 314 24.27 46.33 0.35
CA GLY A 314 25.54 45.71 0.71
C GLY A 314 25.72 44.35 0.04
N TYR A 315 24.66 43.56 -0.09
CA TYR A 315 24.73 42.26 -0.75
C TYR A 315 25.00 42.39 -2.25
N MET A 316 24.33 43.32 -2.94
CA MET A 316 24.65 43.64 -4.34
C MET A 316 26.08 44.17 -4.49
N ASN A 317 26.55 45.01 -3.57
CA ASN A 317 27.91 45.54 -3.58
C ASN A 317 28.99 44.44 -3.51
N ARG A 318 28.80 43.47 -2.62
CA ARG A 318 29.71 42.31 -2.46
C ARG A 318 29.72 41.40 -3.68
N ASN A 319 28.66 41.42 -4.49
CA ASN A 319 28.50 40.60 -5.70
C ASN A 319 28.71 41.37 -7.02
N GLY A 320 29.36 42.54 -6.98
CA GLY A 320 29.74 43.27 -8.20
C GLY A 320 28.67 44.22 -8.76
N ASN A 321 27.63 44.53 -7.97
CA ASN A 321 26.51 45.41 -8.32
C ASN A 321 25.79 45.04 -9.64
N PRO A 322 25.34 43.78 -9.83
CA PRO A 322 24.63 43.40 -11.04
C PRO A 322 23.25 44.07 -11.15
N PHE A 323 22.65 44.45 -10.02
CA PHE A 323 21.32 45.07 -9.95
C PHE A 323 21.33 46.29 -9.03
N SER A 324 20.44 47.23 -9.31
CA SER A 324 20.27 48.48 -8.54
C SER A 324 18.95 48.54 -7.77
N THR A 325 18.02 47.62 -8.02
CA THR A 325 16.74 47.51 -7.31
C THR A 325 16.36 46.03 -7.13
N ILE A 326 15.64 45.72 -6.04
CA ILE A 326 15.09 44.38 -5.79
C ILE A 326 14.26 43.91 -6.98
N ARG A 327 13.36 44.77 -7.50
CA ARG A 327 12.54 44.46 -8.68
C ARG A 327 13.36 43.93 -9.85
N SER A 328 14.44 44.63 -10.24
CA SER A 328 15.26 44.23 -11.39
C SER A 328 15.98 42.89 -11.17
N MET A 329 16.31 42.57 -9.92
CA MET A 329 16.90 41.27 -9.55
C MET A 329 15.84 40.16 -9.62
N LEU A 330 14.63 40.39 -9.10
CA LEU A 330 13.52 39.42 -9.18
C LEU A 330 13.11 39.16 -10.63
N GLU A 331 13.03 40.20 -11.48
CA GLU A 331 12.75 40.07 -12.91
C GLU A 331 13.79 39.21 -13.63
N ALA A 332 15.08 39.41 -13.33
CA ALA A 332 16.15 38.60 -13.90
C ALA A 332 16.07 37.13 -13.43
N SER A 333 15.83 36.92 -12.13
CA SER A 333 15.76 35.58 -11.53
C SER A 333 14.57 34.78 -12.07
N LEU A 334 13.39 35.41 -12.15
CA LEU A 334 12.22 34.83 -12.81
C LEU A 334 12.47 34.59 -14.30
N GLY A 335 13.10 35.55 -14.98
CA GLY A 335 13.44 35.45 -16.39
C GLY A 335 14.29 34.22 -16.71
N ASP A 336 15.30 33.94 -15.88
CA ASP A 336 16.14 32.74 -16.02
C ASP A 336 15.32 31.46 -15.78
N ALA A 337 14.48 31.43 -14.74
CA ALA A 337 13.64 30.26 -14.42
C ALA A 337 12.65 29.94 -15.57
N LEU A 338 12.04 30.98 -16.14
CA LEU A 338 11.16 30.85 -17.30
C LEU A 338 11.92 30.44 -18.57
N ALA A 339 13.10 31.00 -18.80
CA ALA A 339 13.92 30.68 -19.97
C ALA A 339 14.40 29.22 -19.93
N ALA A 340 14.78 28.74 -18.76
CA ALA A 340 15.23 27.36 -18.54
C ALA A 340 14.08 26.35 -18.40
N ARG A 341 12.82 26.80 -18.48
CA ARG A 341 11.60 25.98 -18.39
C ARG A 341 11.48 25.22 -17.07
N ALA A 342 11.77 25.90 -15.95
CA ALA A 342 11.77 25.28 -14.64
C ALA A 342 10.38 24.83 -14.17
N ASN A 343 10.35 23.70 -13.45
CA ASN A 343 9.15 23.17 -12.80
C ASN A 343 8.82 23.91 -11.50
N THR A 344 9.86 24.21 -10.72
CA THR A 344 9.77 24.93 -9.45
C THR A 344 10.55 26.22 -9.52
N PHE A 345 10.16 27.19 -8.71
CA PHE A 345 10.96 28.37 -8.39
C PHE A 345 10.58 28.83 -6.99
N ASP A 346 11.46 29.49 -6.26
CA ASP A 346 11.29 29.64 -4.81
C ASP A 346 11.32 31.09 -4.32
N PHE A 347 10.57 31.31 -3.23
CA PHE A 347 10.48 32.59 -2.53
C PHE A 347 11.67 32.84 -1.60
N ARG A 348 12.53 31.85 -1.40
CA ARG A 348 13.53 31.75 -0.32
C ARG A 348 12.86 31.80 1.05
N VAL A 349 13.42 32.58 1.95
CA VAL A 349 13.05 32.68 3.37
C VAL A 349 11.94 33.71 3.60
N PRO A 350 11.32 33.77 4.80
CA PRO A 350 10.18 34.66 5.05
C PRO A 350 10.38 36.14 4.71
N GLU A 351 11.55 36.72 4.97
CA GLU A 351 11.78 38.14 4.61
C GLU A 351 11.85 38.38 3.09
N ASP A 352 12.43 37.45 2.34
CA ASP A 352 12.54 37.53 0.89
C ASP A 352 11.17 37.30 0.22
N ALA A 353 10.37 36.38 0.79
CA ALA A 353 9.00 36.15 0.36
C ALA A 353 8.14 37.42 0.49
N GLN A 354 8.34 38.23 1.53
CA GLN A 354 7.65 39.52 1.63
C GLN A 354 8.02 40.49 0.50
N GLU A 355 9.26 40.46 0.00
CA GLU A 355 9.67 41.24 -1.16
C GLU A 355 9.06 40.71 -2.47
N TRP A 356 8.97 39.40 -2.63
CA TRP A 356 8.22 38.79 -3.73
C TRP A 356 6.75 39.19 -3.72
N MET A 357 6.09 39.17 -2.55
CA MET A 357 4.67 39.53 -2.43
C MET A 357 4.40 41.03 -2.62
N LYS A 358 5.40 41.91 -2.48
CA LYS A 358 5.33 43.31 -2.96
C LYS A 358 5.37 43.42 -4.49
N ASN A 359 5.79 42.36 -5.17
CA ASN A 359 5.94 42.21 -6.62
C ASN A 359 5.06 41.06 -7.15
N GLU A 360 3.82 40.98 -6.65
CA GLU A 360 2.89 39.86 -6.91
C GLU A 360 2.66 39.59 -8.41
N ASP A 361 2.81 40.58 -9.28
CA ASP A 361 2.69 40.39 -10.73
C ASP A 361 3.76 39.44 -11.30
N LEU A 362 4.96 39.38 -10.71
CA LEU A 362 5.98 38.39 -11.07
C LEU A 362 5.66 37.01 -10.48
N VAL A 363 5.07 36.98 -9.29
CA VAL A 363 4.62 35.75 -8.63
C VAL A 363 3.55 35.06 -9.46
N ASP A 364 2.54 35.84 -9.88
CA ASP A 364 1.46 35.41 -10.75
C ASP A 364 1.98 35.02 -12.14
N GLU A 365 3.02 35.70 -12.67
CA GLU A 365 3.64 35.30 -13.94
C GLU A 365 4.24 33.90 -13.89
N PHE A 366 4.91 33.51 -12.80
CA PHE A 366 5.39 32.13 -12.65
C PHE A 366 4.24 31.15 -12.41
N ILE A 367 3.21 31.52 -11.65
CA ILE A 367 2.01 30.68 -11.48
C ILE A 367 1.36 30.36 -12.83
N ASP A 368 1.28 31.34 -13.72
CA ASP A 368 0.60 31.22 -15.00
C ASP A 368 1.46 30.51 -16.06
N LYS A 369 2.80 30.56 -15.94
CA LYS A 369 3.73 30.08 -16.99
C LYS A 369 4.67 28.96 -16.56
N GLY A 370 5.13 28.93 -15.32
CA GLY A 370 6.04 27.93 -14.76
C GLY A 370 5.39 26.55 -14.64
N GLY A 371 6.19 25.53 -14.33
CA GLY A 371 5.64 24.18 -14.11
C GLY A 371 4.93 23.60 -15.32
N TYR A 372 4.06 22.63 -15.07
CA TYR A 372 3.19 22.04 -16.08
C TYR A 372 1.73 22.36 -15.77
N ARG A 373 0.96 22.71 -16.81
CA ARG A 373 -0.46 23.10 -16.70
C ARG A 373 -1.24 22.42 -17.81
N PHE A 374 -1.87 21.29 -17.50
CA PHE A 374 -2.56 20.49 -18.50
C PHE A 374 -3.98 21.00 -18.75
N VAL A 375 -4.31 21.13 -20.02
CA VAL A 375 -5.60 21.61 -20.50
C VAL A 375 -6.15 20.63 -21.54
N PRO A 376 -7.30 20.00 -21.29
CA PRO A 376 -8.07 19.35 -22.34
C PRO A 376 -8.65 20.42 -23.28
N VAL A 377 -8.21 20.42 -24.54
CA VAL A 377 -8.67 21.32 -25.60
C VAL A 377 -10.07 20.93 -26.08
N SER A 378 -10.31 19.64 -26.22
CA SER A 378 -11.64 19.09 -26.56
C SER A 378 -11.71 17.61 -26.23
N LEU A 379 -12.89 17.15 -25.86
CA LEU A 379 -13.21 15.74 -25.59
C LEU A 379 -14.46 15.36 -26.38
N THR A 380 -14.37 14.35 -27.24
CA THR A 380 -15.53 13.83 -27.99
C THR A 380 -15.86 12.44 -27.49
N ALA A 381 -17.07 12.27 -26.95
CA ALA A 381 -17.55 11.01 -26.41
C ALA A 381 -19.00 10.73 -26.87
N PRO A 382 -19.41 9.45 -26.96
CA PRO A 382 -20.78 9.09 -27.29
C PRO A 382 -21.78 9.46 -26.17
N THR A 383 -23.00 9.86 -26.55
CA THR A 383 -24.12 10.15 -25.61
C THR A 383 -24.90 8.90 -25.21
N SER A 384 -24.66 7.79 -25.90
CA SER A 384 -25.16 6.47 -25.53
C SER A 384 -24.13 5.39 -25.87
N VAL A 385 -23.99 4.40 -24.98
CA VAL A 385 -23.06 3.28 -25.12
C VAL A 385 -23.77 1.98 -24.76
N GLU A 386 -23.34 0.88 -25.34
CA GLU A 386 -23.76 -0.45 -24.90
C GLU A 386 -22.72 -1.01 -23.94
N SER A 387 -23.16 -1.64 -22.84
CA SER A 387 -22.29 -2.31 -21.89
C SER A 387 -21.42 -3.36 -22.60
N ASN A 388 -20.19 -3.55 -22.12
CA ASN A 388 -19.13 -4.38 -22.69
C ASN A 388 -18.62 -3.98 -24.08
N ASN A 389 -19.36 -3.19 -24.86
CA ASN A 389 -18.90 -2.76 -26.17
C ASN A 389 -17.80 -1.70 -26.05
N TYR A 390 -16.83 -1.81 -26.95
CA TYR A 390 -15.83 -0.76 -27.15
C TYR A 390 -16.42 0.38 -27.97
N PHE A 391 -16.10 1.60 -27.57
CA PHE A 391 -16.40 2.83 -28.30
C PHE A 391 -15.18 3.75 -28.27
N VAL A 392 -15.14 4.72 -29.17
CA VAL A 392 -14.01 5.65 -29.28
C VAL A 392 -14.29 6.91 -28.49
N VAL A 393 -13.30 7.32 -27.68
CA VAL A 393 -13.22 8.67 -27.11
C VAL A 393 -12.06 9.38 -27.78
N GLU A 394 -12.34 10.55 -28.38
CA GLU A 394 -11.29 11.41 -28.91
C GLU A 394 -10.94 12.47 -27.88
N SER A 395 -9.66 12.66 -27.59
CA SER A 395 -9.22 13.70 -26.65
C SER A 395 -8.01 14.46 -27.15
N ASN A 396 -8.08 15.78 -27.02
CA ASN A 396 -7.01 16.69 -27.42
C ASN A 396 -6.53 17.44 -26.20
N TRP A 397 -5.22 17.43 -25.95
CA TRP A 397 -4.59 17.97 -24.76
C TRP A 397 -3.46 18.92 -25.12
N LYS A 398 -3.14 19.84 -24.20
CA LYS A 398 -1.95 20.68 -24.28
C LYS A 398 -1.41 20.95 -22.88
N ASN A 399 -0.11 21.22 -22.81
CA ASN A 399 0.52 21.84 -21.65
C ASN A 399 0.69 23.34 -21.92
N THR A 400 0.15 24.21 -21.06
CA THR A 400 0.29 25.67 -21.17
C THR A 400 1.43 26.21 -20.30
N GLY A 401 1.86 25.43 -19.31
CA GLY A 401 3.09 25.63 -18.54
C GLY A 401 4.32 25.27 -19.36
N ILE A 402 5.45 25.87 -19.03
CA ILE A 402 6.73 25.70 -19.76
C ILE A 402 7.51 24.43 -19.37
N GLY A 403 7.30 23.94 -18.15
CA GLY A 403 7.98 22.79 -17.56
C GLY A 403 7.42 21.45 -18.00
N LYS A 404 8.02 20.37 -17.50
CA LYS A 404 7.74 18.97 -17.85
C LYS A 404 7.38 18.18 -16.60
N ILE A 405 6.33 17.37 -16.66
CA ILE A 405 6.02 16.44 -15.56
C ILE A 405 7.08 15.32 -15.51
N PRO A 406 7.64 14.94 -14.34
CA PRO A 406 8.61 13.84 -14.21
C PRO A 406 7.98 12.44 -14.29
N ASN A 407 6.85 12.28 -14.99
CA ASN A 407 6.08 11.04 -14.96
C ASN A 407 6.81 9.84 -15.60
N ASN A 408 7.73 10.07 -16.52
CA ASN A 408 8.57 9.00 -17.10
C ASN A 408 9.86 8.71 -16.29
N ARG A 409 9.98 9.23 -15.08
CA ARG A 409 11.15 9.05 -14.22
C ARG A 409 10.95 7.86 -13.28
N PRO A 410 12.01 7.14 -12.90
CA PRO A 410 11.93 5.90 -12.13
C PRO A 410 10.99 5.92 -10.93
N ALA A 411 11.01 6.98 -10.12
CA ALA A 411 10.17 7.04 -8.92
C ALA A 411 8.66 7.14 -9.21
N TRP A 412 8.28 7.65 -10.38
CA TRP A 412 6.87 7.79 -10.77
C TRP A 412 6.41 6.76 -11.80
N ASP A 413 7.33 6.16 -12.56
CA ASP A 413 7.11 5.04 -13.50
C ASP A 413 5.76 5.07 -14.25
N TYR A 414 5.50 6.20 -14.90
CA TYR A 414 4.31 6.43 -15.73
C TYR A 414 2.97 6.30 -14.98
N LYS A 415 2.95 6.51 -13.66
CA LYS A 415 1.75 6.36 -12.82
C LYS A 415 0.60 7.32 -13.14
N TYR A 416 0.89 8.50 -13.68
CA TYR A 416 -0.16 9.44 -14.06
C TYR A 416 -0.68 9.15 -15.47
N LYS A 417 -1.96 8.78 -15.58
CA LYS A 417 -2.61 8.43 -16.86
C LYS A 417 -3.95 9.12 -17.04
N VAL A 418 -4.31 9.46 -18.28
CA VAL A 418 -5.67 9.91 -18.59
C VAL A 418 -6.64 8.75 -18.37
N ALA A 419 -7.76 9.01 -17.69
CA ALA A 419 -8.81 8.04 -17.46
C ALA A 419 -10.19 8.64 -17.73
N TYR A 420 -11.14 7.76 -18.00
CA TYR A 420 -12.55 8.04 -18.21
C TYR A 420 -13.39 7.27 -17.21
N ALA A 421 -14.48 7.86 -16.73
CA ALA A 421 -15.35 7.21 -15.76
C ALA A 421 -16.82 7.42 -16.07
N LEU A 422 -17.63 6.44 -15.68
CA LEU A 422 -19.07 6.62 -15.50
C LEU A 422 -19.32 6.88 -14.03
N LEU A 423 -19.88 8.04 -13.71
CA LEU A 423 -20.23 8.41 -12.35
C LEU A 423 -21.72 8.20 -12.13
N ASP A 424 -22.07 7.72 -10.93
CA ASP A 424 -23.44 7.70 -10.47
C ASP A 424 -23.98 9.13 -10.38
N THR A 425 -25.15 9.38 -10.96
CA THR A 425 -25.71 10.74 -11.08
C THR A 425 -26.15 11.36 -9.75
N THR A 426 -26.27 10.54 -8.68
CA THR A 426 -26.71 10.99 -7.36
C THR A 426 -25.53 11.22 -6.42
N THR A 427 -24.62 10.25 -6.33
CA THR A 427 -23.48 10.25 -5.41
C THR A 427 -22.22 10.87 -6.04
N ALA A 428 -22.17 10.96 -7.38
CA ALA A 428 -21.00 11.29 -8.17
C ALA A 428 -19.80 10.34 -7.97
N ALA A 429 -20.00 9.19 -7.31
CA ALA A 429 -18.97 8.17 -7.19
C ALA A 429 -18.76 7.44 -8.53
N PRO A 430 -17.52 7.05 -8.88
CA PRO A 430 -17.28 6.25 -10.06
C PRO A 430 -17.92 4.87 -9.90
N VAL A 431 -18.80 4.52 -10.84
CA VAL A 431 -19.38 3.18 -11.00
C VAL A 431 -18.43 2.31 -11.82
N PHE A 432 -17.70 2.93 -12.75
CA PHE A 432 -16.65 2.28 -13.52
C PHE A 432 -15.58 3.31 -13.90
N THR A 433 -14.32 2.87 -13.95
CA THR A 433 -13.19 3.67 -14.43
C THR A 433 -12.40 2.88 -15.46
N HIS A 434 -12.18 3.51 -16.62
CA HIS A 434 -11.30 3.02 -17.68
C HIS A 434 -10.03 3.87 -17.71
N VAL A 435 -8.90 3.27 -17.37
CA VAL A 435 -7.58 3.90 -17.46
C VAL A 435 -7.01 3.67 -18.86
N THR A 436 -6.58 4.74 -19.52
CA THR A 436 -5.95 4.65 -20.85
C THR A 436 -4.42 4.53 -20.74
N ASP A 437 -3.75 4.22 -21.83
CA ASP A 437 -2.28 4.29 -21.93
C ASP A 437 -1.76 5.71 -22.20
N ILE A 438 -2.62 6.73 -22.19
CA ILE A 438 -2.21 8.11 -22.43
C ILE A 438 -1.52 8.64 -21.17
N ASP A 439 -0.20 8.82 -21.24
CA ASP A 439 0.60 9.48 -20.22
C ASP A 439 1.00 10.91 -20.65
N PRO A 440 1.13 11.86 -19.71
CA PRO A 440 1.45 13.25 -20.02
C PRO A 440 2.96 13.57 -20.05
N SER A 441 3.85 12.57 -19.99
CA SER A 441 5.30 12.81 -19.79
C SER A 441 5.92 13.64 -20.93
N GLU A 442 5.44 13.45 -22.16
CA GLU A 442 5.92 14.16 -23.35
C GLU A 442 5.16 15.46 -23.64
N TRP A 443 4.24 15.88 -22.77
CA TRP A 443 3.43 17.08 -22.97
C TRP A 443 4.20 18.35 -22.64
N LEU A 444 4.68 19.02 -23.69
CA LEU A 444 5.43 20.26 -23.64
C LEU A 444 4.64 21.42 -24.26
N LYS A 445 4.96 22.64 -23.80
CA LYS A 445 4.36 23.85 -24.34
C LYS A 445 4.59 24.00 -25.84
N GLY A 446 3.51 24.38 -26.54
CA GLY A 446 3.55 24.71 -27.98
C GLY A 446 3.02 23.59 -28.89
N SER A 447 2.74 22.42 -28.34
CA SER A 447 2.14 21.28 -29.05
C SER A 447 0.73 20.98 -28.56
N THR A 448 -0.08 20.40 -29.44
CA THR A 448 -1.35 19.76 -29.09
C THR A 448 -1.22 18.26 -29.30
N TYR A 449 -1.63 17.48 -28.31
CA TYR A 449 -1.53 16.03 -28.25
C TYR A 449 -2.91 15.44 -28.46
N ASN A 450 -3.11 14.70 -29.55
CA ASN A 450 -4.42 14.23 -29.98
C ASN A 450 -4.43 12.70 -29.89
N TYR A 451 -5.47 12.14 -29.26
CA TYR A 451 -5.59 10.73 -29.00
C TYR A 451 -6.98 10.21 -29.38
N GLN A 452 -7.02 8.96 -29.82
CA GLN A 452 -8.24 8.17 -29.96
C GLN A 452 -8.10 6.95 -29.06
N SER A 453 -8.97 6.86 -28.06
CA SER A 453 -8.96 5.80 -27.05
C SER A 453 -10.11 4.86 -27.29
N ASN A 454 -9.83 3.56 -27.40
CA ASN A 454 -10.87 2.53 -27.41
C ASN A 454 -11.26 2.21 -25.97
N VAL A 455 -12.42 2.71 -25.54
CA VAL A 455 -12.92 2.59 -24.18
C VAL A 455 -14.01 1.54 -24.15
N SER A 456 -13.97 0.65 -23.17
CA SER A 456 -15.12 -0.17 -22.77
C SER A 456 -15.34 0.03 -21.28
N PHE A 457 -16.59 0.21 -20.89
CA PHE A 457 -17.00 0.34 -19.50
C PHE A 457 -17.41 -1.01 -18.89
N GLY A 458 -17.14 -2.12 -19.58
CA GLY A 458 -17.44 -3.46 -19.06
C GLY A 458 -18.92 -3.64 -18.69
N ASN A 459 -19.16 -4.45 -17.66
CA ASN A 459 -20.49 -4.85 -17.20
C ASN A 459 -21.21 -3.77 -16.38
N VAL A 460 -21.49 -2.61 -16.99
CA VAL A 460 -22.26 -1.54 -16.32
C VAL A 460 -23.77 -1.72 -16.60
N PRO A 461 -24.64 -1.68 -15.59
CA PRO A 461 -26.09 -1.78 -15.80
C PRO A 461 -26.68 -0.70 -16.69
N SER A 462 -27.82 -0.99 -17.32
CA SER A 462 -28.55 0.01 -18.12
C SER A 462 -29.02 1.14 -17.23
N GLY A 463 -28.75 2.38 -17.66
CA GLY A 463 -29.04 3.56 -16.85
C GLY A 463 -28.44 4.83 -17.43
N THR A 464 -28.67 5.95 -16.75
CA THR A 464 -28.05 7.24 -17.09
C THR A 464 -26.94 7.54 -16.09
N TYR A 465 -25.77 7.86 -16.61
CA TYR A 465 -24.55 8.13 -15.86
C TYR A 465 -23.96 9.48 -16.28
N ASP A 466 -23.19 10.11 -15.39
CA ASP A 466 -22.35 11.24 -15.76
C ASP A 466 -21.03 10.71 -16.32
N PHE A 467 -20.76 10.93 -17.60
CA PHE A 467 -19.46 10.62 -18.21
C PHE A 467 -18.45 11.67 -17.74
N ALA A 468 -17.37 11.23 -17.13
CA ALA A 468 -16.31 12.08 -16.62
C ALA A 468 -14.91 11.65 -17.09
N TYR A 469 -13.94 12.53 -16.84
CA TYR A 469 -12.52 12.32 -17.16
C TYR A 469 -11.61 12.93 -16.09
N ALA A 470 -10.39 12.42 -16.00
CA ALA A 470 -9.35 12.91 -15.12
C ALA A 470 -7.97 12.44 -15.60
N ILE A 471 -6.90 12.98 -15.01
CA ILE A 471 -5.59 12.32 -15.00
C ILE A 471 -5.43 11.72 -13.59
N VAL A 472 -5.35 10.40 -13.54
CA VAL A 472 -5.39 9.60 -12.31
C VAL A 472 -4.01 9.09 -11.94
N ASP A 473 -3.80 8.77 -10.66
CA ASP A 473 -2.63 8.02 -10.20
C ASP A 473 -2.96 6.52 -10.15
N THR A 474 -2.31 5.72 -11.01
CA THR A 474 -2.54 4.28 -11.10
C THR A 474 -1.99 3.49 -9.91
N THR A 475 -1.13 4.10 -9.09
CA THR A 475 -0.60 3.49 -7.86
C THR A 475 -1.50 3.77 -6.64
N ASN A 476 -2.47 4.69 -6.77
CA ASN A 476 -3.39 5.07 -5.70
C ASN A 476 -4.85 4.85 -6.09
N GLY A 477 -5.16 3.61 -6.49
CA GLY A 477 -6.54 3.19 -6.78
C GLY A 477 -7.21 3.99 -7.92
N ASN A 478 -6.42 4.48 -8.89
CA ASN A 478 -6.90 5.25 -10.04
C ASN A 478 -7.69 6.51 -9.64
N LYS A 479 -7.34 7.14 -8.51
CA LYS A 479 -7.96 8.39 -8.07
C LYS A 479 -7.44 9.58 -8.90
N PRO A 480 -8.30 10.57 -9.23
CA PRO A 480 -7.85 11.82 -9.84
C PRO A 480 -6.76 12.49 -9.00
N ALA A 481 -5.59 12.73 -9.60
CA ALA A 481 -4.41 13.21 -8.89
C ALA A 481 -3.80 14.48 -9.50
N ILE A 482 -4.00 14.73 -10.80
CA ILE A 482 -3.53 15.95 -11.45
C ILE A 482 -4.69 16.93 -11.66
N ASN A 483 -4.55 18.12 -11.10
CA ASN A 483 -5.43 19.25 -11.29
C ASN A 483 -5.26 19.84 -12.69
N LEU A 484 -6.38 19.96 -13.42
CA LEU A 484 -6.38 20.52 -14.77
C LEU A 484 -6.55 22.04 -14.73
N ALA A 485 -5.86 22.75 -15.62
CA ALA A 485 -5.94 24.20 -15.76
C ALA A 485 -7.20 24.62 -16.53
N ILE A 486 -8.37 24.30 -15.98
CA ILE A 486 -9.70 24.63 -16.51
C ILE A 486 -10.58 25.25 -15.41
N THR A 487 -11.62 25.97 -15.81
CA THR A 487 -12.57 26.60 -14.88
C THR A 487 -13.72 25.69 -14.48
N ASP A 488 -13.81 24.52 -15.10
CA ASP A 488 -14.89 23.57 -14.86
C ASP A 488 -14.78 23.01 -13.43
N GLU A 489 -15.91 22.91 -12.73
CA GLU A 489 -15.95 22.42 -11.36
C GLU A 489 -15.73 20.91 -11.31
N LYS A 490 -14.95 20.48 -10.32
CA LYS A 490 -14.79 19.06 -10.00
C LYS A 490 -16.04 18.52 -9.31
N THR A 491 -16.30 17.24 -9.51
CA THR A 491 -17.25 16.49 -8.67
C THR A 491 -16.72 16.32 -7.25
N THR A 492 -17.59 15.85 -6.34
CA THR A 492 -17.20 15.44 -4.98
C THR A 492 -16.18 14.30 -4.96
N SER A 493 -16.07 13.53 -6.05
CA SER A 493 -15.08 12.48 -6.30
C SER A 493 -13.85 12.98 -7.09
N ASN A 494 -13.69 14.30 -7.27
CA ASN A 494 -12.58 14.96 -7.97
C ASN A 494 -12.48 14.75 -9.49
N TRP A 495 -13.51 14.23 -10.14
CA TRP A 495 -13.58 14.06 -11.60
C TRP A 495 -14.15 15.30 -12.31
N TYR A 496 -13.87 15.46 -13.61
CA TYR A 496 -14.45 16.51 -14.45
C TYR A 496 -15.51 15.93 -15.39
N LYS A 497 -16.72 16.51 -15.42
CA LYS A 497 -17.82 15.99 -16.23
C LYS A 497 -17.69 16.43 -17.69
N ILE A 498 -17.93 15.50 -18.63
CA ILE A 498 -18.12 15.77 -20.06
C ILE A 498 -19.60 16.04 -20.36
N GLY A 499 -20.48 15.23 -19.77
CA GLY A 499 -21.92 15.26 -19.97
C GLY A 499 -22.58 13.95 -19.52
N GLN A 500 -23.89 13.82 -19.71
CA GLN A 500 -24.59 12.56 -19.43
C GLN A 500 -24.45 11.58 -20.58
N THR A 501 -24.30 10.30 -20.25
CA THR A 501 -24.36 9.20 -21.21
C THR A 501 -25.34 8.14 -20.74
N THR A 502 -26.06 7.53 -21.68
CA THR A 502 -26.97 6.41 -21.38
C THR A 502 -26.26 5.10 -21.69
N VAL A 503 -26.21 4.18 -20.73
CA VAL A 503 -25.71 2.83 -20.91
C VAL A 503 -26.91 1.91 -21.17
N SER A 504 -26.80 1.01 -22.16
CA SER A 504 -27.79 -0.02 -22.50
C SER A 504 -27.16 -1.39 -22.67
N GLY A 505 -27.94 -2.47 -22.68
CA GLY A 505 -27.45 -3.82 -23.05
C GLY A 505 -27.30 -4.80 -21.88
N ILE A 506 -27.21 -4.31 -20.65
CA ILE A 506 -27.43 -5.10 -19.42
C ILE A 506 -28.66 -4.53 -18.75
N GLU A 507 -29.82 -5.21 -18.78
CA GLU A 507 -30.99 -4.71 -18.07
C GLU A 507 -30.62 -4.41 -16.61
N ALA A 508 -31.05 -3.26 -16.08
CA ALA A 508 -30.73 -2.86 -14.72
C ALA A 508 -31.00 -4.04 -13.78
N MET A 509 -29.93 -4.63 -13.23
CA MET A 509 -30.06 -5.70 -12.25
C MET A 509 -30.99 -5.16 -11.17
N PRO A 510 -32.12 -5.83 -10.88
CA PRO A 510 -32.93 -5.43 -9.76
C PRO A 510 -32.02 -5.44 -8.52
N PRO A 511 -32.29 -4.60 -7.52
CA PRO A 511 -31.41 -4.36 -6.37
C PRO A 511 -31.01 -5.59 -5.54
N LYS A 512 -31.48 -6.80 -5.91
CA LYS A 512 -31.14 -8.11 -5.36
C LYS A 512 -31.17 -9.17 -6.48
N PRO A 513 -30.05 -9.56 -7.10
CA PRO A 513 -30.04 -10.63 -8.08
C PRO A 513 -30.56 -11.95 -7.47
N LYS A 514 -31.44 -12.64 -8.22
CA LYS A 514 -32.02 -13.94 -7.88
C LYS A 514 -31.26 -15.05 -8.60
N PHE A 515 -30.48 -15.83 -7.88
CA PHE A 515 -29.77 -16.99 -8.44
C PHE A 515 -30.53 -18.28 -8.17
N GLY A 516 -30.36 -19.30 -9.04
CA GLY A 516 -30.96 -20.63 -8.84
C GLY A 516 -30.45 -21.34 -7.58
N HIS A 517 -29.23 -20.99 -7.17
CA HIS A 517 -28.62 -21.25 -5.87
C HIS A 517 -27.61 -20.12 -5.60
N TYR A 518 -27.29 -19.91 -4.33
CA TYR A 518 -26.21 -19.04 -3.89
C TYR A 518 -25.11 -19.91 -3.33
N LYS A 519 -23.86 -19.72 -3.71
CA LYS A 519 -22.74 -20.48 -3.16
C LYS A 519 -21.54 -19.56 -2.96
N LEU A 520 -21.06 -19.49 -1.72
CA LEU A 520 -20.04 -18.52 -1.30
C LEU A 520 -18.80 -18.53 -2.20
N SER A 521 -18.29 -19.69 -2.61
CA SER A 521 -17.11 -19.77 -3.46
C SER A 521 -17.35 -19.31 -4.91
N GLU A 522 -18.56 -19.53 -5.44
CA GLU A 522 -18.94 -19.20 -6.82
C GLU A 522 -19.33 -17.72 -6.94
N ASP A 523 -20.00 -17.21 -5.91
CA ASP A 523 -20.50 -15.85 -5.81
C ASP A 523 -19.49 -14.87 -5.18
N TRP A 524 -18.27 -15.35 -4.86
CA TRP A 524 -17.21 -14.59 -4.20
C TRP A 524 -16.86 -13.33 -4.99
N GLY A 525 -16.63 -12.22 -4.28
CA GLY A 525 -16.35 -10.93 -4.89
C GLY A 525 -15.53 -10.02 -3.98
N SER A 526 -14.95 -8.97 -4.58
CA SER A 526 -14.18 -7.93 -3.90
C SER A 526 -15.04 -6.73 -3.48
N VAL A 527 -16.35 -6.78 -3.76
CA VAL A 527 -17.30 -5.70 -3.46
C VAL A 527 -18.25 -6.12 -2.33
N GLN A 528 -18.50 -5.22 -1.37
CA GLN A 528 -19.41 -5.55 -0.27
C GLN A 528 -20.87 -5.69 -0.73
N GLY A 529 -21.55 -6.76 -0.32
CA GLY A 529 -22.94 -7.03 -0.68
C GLY A 529 -23.15 -7.56 -2.10
N GLU A 530 -22.07 -7.77 -2.86
CA GLU A 530 -22.13 -8.39 -4.19
C GLU A 530 -22.71 -9.81 -4.09
N ASN A 531 -23.59 -10.16 -5.04
CA ASN A 531 -24.25 -11.47 -5.09
C ASN A 531 -25.01 -11.87 -3.81
N GLN A 532 -25.45 -10.91 -3.00
CA GLN A 532 -26.08 -11.09 -1.69
C GLN A 532 -25.14 -11.53 -0.55
N TRP A 533 -23.81 -11.53 -0.77
CA TRP A 533 -22.83 -11.90 0.25
C TRP A 533 -22.18 -10.70 0.92
N TYR A 534 -22.09 -10.76 2.25
CA TYR A 534 -21.55 -9.75 3.14
C TYR A 534 -20.38 -10.34 3.92
N TYR A 535 -19.26 -9.61 4.01
CA TYR A 535 -18.00 -10.06 4.60
C TYR A 535 -17.74 -9.22 5.84
N LEU A 536 -17.91 -9.82 7.01
CA LEU A 536 -18.13 -9.12 8.26
C LEU A 536 -17.26 -9.68 9.39
N GLU A 537 -17.11 -8.92 10.47
CA GLU A 537 -16.46 -9.34 11.70
C GLU A 537 -17.21 -8.89 12.96
N GLY A 538 -16.96 -9.56 14.07
CA GLY A 538 -17.36 -9.11 15.40
C GLY A 538 -17.97 -10.20 16.29
N ASN A 539 -17.92 -9.97 17.60
CA ASN A 539 -18.32 -10.98 18.59
C ASN A 539 -19.85 -11.06 18.84
N THR A 540 -20.57 -9.98 18.53
CA THR A 540 -22.03 -9.88 18.65
C THR A 540 -22.59 -8.97 17.56
N ALA A 541 -23.78 -9.26 17.04
CA ALA A 541 -24.47 -8.37 16.13
C ALA A 541 -24.80 -6.99 16.79
N PRO A 542 -24.78 -5.87 16.05
CA PRO A 542 -24.47 -5.77 14.63
C PRO A 542 -22.97 -5.98 14.35
N TYR A 543 -22.67 -6.75 13.29
CA TYR A 543 -21.30 -7.00 12.84
C TYR A 543 -20.78 -5.84 11.98
N SER A 544 -19.47 -5.65 11.97
CA SER A 544 -18.77 -4.61 11.18
C SER A 544 -18.34 -5.17 9.83
N GLU A 545 -18.34 -4.34 8.78
CA GLU A 545 -17.85 -4.75 7.46
C GLU A 545 -16.31 -4.85 7.45
N MET A 546 -15.80 -5.92 6.84
CA MET A 546 -14.37 -6.09 6.58
C MET A 546 -13.94 -5.27 5.36
N SER A 547 -12.64 -4.99 5.23
CA SER A 547 -12.07 -4.27 4.09
C SER A 547 -11.46 -5.23 3.08
N TRP A 548 -11.59 -4.95 1.79
CA TRP A 548 -10.93 -5.74 0.75
C TRP A 548 -9.44 -5.35 0.64
N ASP A 549 -8.56 -6.34 0.76
CA ASP A 549 -7.13 -6.24 0.49
C ASP A 549 -6.86 -6.69 -0.95
N GLU A 550 -6.56 -5.72 -1.83
CA GLU A 550 -6.32 -5.95 -3.25
C GLU A 550 -5.00 -6.70 -3.50
N GLU A 551 -3.97 -6.43 -2.70
CA GLU A 551 -2.65 -7.06 -2.84
C GLU A 551 -2.70 -8.53 -2.39
N GLY A 552 -3.38 -8.78 -1.28
CA GLY A 552 -3.63 -10.12 -0.75
C GLY A 552 -4.78 -10.88 -1.43
N ARG A 553 -5.57 -10.20 -2.28
CA ARG A 553 -6.85 -10.65 -2.88
C ARG A 553 -7.77 -11.34 -1.88
N HIS A 554 -7.98 -10.72 -0.72
CA HIS A 554 -8.79 -11.29 0.36
C HIS A 554 -9.48 -10.22 1.21
N TRP A 555 -10.54 -10.60 1.94
CA TRP A 555 -11.16 -9.70 2.92
C TRP A 555 -10.42 -9.75 4.24
N ARG A 556 -10.14 -8.58 4.82
CA ARG A 556 -9.37 -8.40 6.05
C ARG A 556 -10.16 -7.61 7.09
N GLY A 557 -10.21 -8.16 8.31
CA GLY A 557 -10.83 -7.56 9.47
C GLY A 557 -9.82 -6.80 10.32
N SER A 558 -10.23 -6.44 11.53
CA SER A 558 -9.48 -5.59 12.45
C SER A 558 -8.26 -6.29 13.04
N TYR A 559 -8.26 -7.62 13.07
CA TYR A 559 -7.15 -8.43 13.57
C TYR A 559 -6.44 -9.17 12.43
N GLN A 560 -5.16 -9.47 12.65
CA GLN A 560 -4.25 -9.99 11.62
C GLN A 560 -4.79 -11.24 10.93
N TYR A 561 -5.46 -12.13 11.67
CA TYR A 561 -5.95 -13.39 11.14
C TYR A 561 -7.47 -13.44 10.96
N ASN A 562 -8.20 -12.34 11.22
CA ASN A 562 -9.57 -12.17 10.75
C ASN A 562 -9.53 -11.97 9.23
N VAL A 563 -9.42 -13.05 8.48
CA VAL A 563 -9.30 -13.01 7.02
C VAL A 563 -10.22 -14.01 6.35
N MET A 564 -10.71 -13.63 5.17
CA MET A 564 -11.42 -14.55 4.26
C MET A 564 -10.81 -14.49 2.87
N LYS A 565 -10.44 -15.64 2.30
CA LYS A 565 -9.77 -15.76 1.00
C LYS A 565 -10.67 -16.50 -0.01
N PRO A 566 -10.39 -16.41 -1.33
CA PRO A 566 -11.13 -17.16 -2.35
C PRO A 566 -11.23 -18.66 -2.04
N ASN A 567 -12.24 -19.31 -2.61
CA ASN A 567 -12.61 -20.71 -2.32
C ASN A 567 -13.10 -20.92 -0.88
N ALA A 568 -13.80 -19.93 -0.32
CA ALA A 568 -14.46 -20.00 0.99
C ALA A 568 -13.52 -20.34 2.16
N TYR A 569 -12.28 -19.85 2.09
CA TYR A 569 -11.35 -19.92 3.21
C TYR A 569 -11.71 -18.87 4.24
N ILE A 570 -11.87 -19.28 5.50
CA ILE A 570 -12.25 -18.42 6.62
C ILE A 570 -11.32 -18.71 7.79
N HIS A 571 -10.75 -17.66 8.36
CA HIS A 571 -9.91 -17.75 9.56
C HIS A 571 -10.45 -16.80 10.64
N PRO A 572 -10.72 -17.27 11.87
CA PRO A 572 -11.12 -16.43 12.99
C PRO A 572 -9.93 -15.79 13.69
N ASP A 573 -10.18 -14.82 14.58
CA ASP A 573 -9.18 -14.27 15.50
C ASP A 573 -9.90 -13.84 16.79
N ASP A 574 -9.49 -12.74 17.45
CA ASP A 574 -10.19 -12.14 18.59
C ASP A 574 -11.63 -11.72 18.28
N ASN A 575 -11.92 -11.34 17.02
CA ASN A 575 -13.28 -11.25 16.52
C ASN A 575 -13.70 -12.56 15.86
N ASN A 576 -14.99 -12.89 15.92
CA ASN A 576 -15.53 -13.85 14.97
C ASN A 576 -15.37 -13.33 13.54
N THR A 577 -15.00 -14.20 12.61
CA THR A 577 -15.12 -13.94 11.17
C THR A 577 -16.49 -14.41 10.71
N VAL A 578 -17.23 -13.52 10.04
CA VAL A 578 -18.65 -13.70 9.75
C VAL A 578 -18.91 -13.51 8.25
N VAL A 579 -19.53 -14.50 7.63
CA VAL A 579 -20.11 -14.37 6.29
C VAL A 579 -21.61 -14.22 6.43
N GLY A 580 -22.18 -13.15 5.89
CA GLY A 580 -23.63 -12.93 5.83
C GLY A 580 -24.17 -13.18 4.42
N TRP A 581 -25.28 -13.89 4.30
CA TRP A 581 -26.10 -13.92 3.09
C TRP A 581 -27.41 -13.19 3.34
N LYS A 582 -27.77 -12.28 2.43
CA LYS A 582 -29.02 -11.51 2.51
C LYS A 582 -30.09 -12.10 1.61
N ALA A 583 -31.25 -12.42 2.17
CA ALA A 583 -32.33 -13.03 1.41
C ALA A 583 -32.88 -12.04 0.34
N PRO A 584 -32.82 -12.39 -0.97
CA PRO A 584 -33.36 -11.55 -2.03
C PRO A 584 -34.90 -11.44 -1.97
N GLU A 585 -35.59 -12.46 -1.46
CA GLU A 585 -37.04 -12.56 -1.38
C GLU A 585 -37.50 -13.48 -0.25
N GLU A 586 -38.83 -13.53 -0.01
CA GLU A 586 -39.41 -14.49 0.92
C GLU A 586 -39.43 -15.92 0.33
N GLY A 587 -39.19 -16.94 1.15
CA GLY A 587 -39.29 -18.34 0.70
C GLY A 587 -38.74 -19.35 1.69
N GLU A 588 -38.95 -20.65 1.41
CA GLU A 588 -38.26 -21.72 2.12
C GLU A 588 -36.93 -21.99 1.43
N ILE A 589 -35.83 -21.92 2.18
CA ILE A 589 -34.48 -22.20 1.69
C ILE A 589 -33.92 -23.49 2.30
N SER A 590 -33.07 -24.19 1.57
CA SER A 590 -32.15 -25.19 2.09
C SER A 590 -30.72 -24.65 2.10
N ILE A 591 -30.01 -24.87 3.19
CA ILE A 591 -28.61 -24.48 3.39
C ILE A 591 -27.80 -25.76 3.56
N GLU A 592 -26.81 -25.98 2.69
CA GLU A 592 -25.91 -27.13 2.72
C GLU A 592 -24.45 -26.70 2.69
N ALA A 593 -23.60 -27.29 3.54
CA ALA A 593 -22.15 -27.10 3.49
C ALA A 593 -21.40 -28.22 4.21
N ASN A 594 -20.08 -28.29 4.00
CA ASN A 594 -19.17 -29.17 4.75
C ASN A 594 -17.96 -28.39 5.31
N PRO A 595 -18.14 -27.63 6.40
CA PRO A 595 -17.05 -26.93 7.09
C PRO A 595 -15.99 -27.90 7.62
N ARG A 596 -14.72 -27.60 7.36
CA ARG A 596 -13.54 -28.40 7.77
C ARG A 596 -12.30 -27.54 8.00
N LYS A 597 -11.30 -28.05 8.71
CA LYS A 597 -10.00 -27.40 8.84
C LYS A 597 -9.25 -27.44 7.50
N GLN A 598 -8.59 -26.33 7.17
CA GLN A 598 -7.72 -26.22 5.99
C GLN A 598 -6.30 -26.68 6.32
N ASN A 599 -5.83 -26.39 7.53
CA ASN A 599 -4.57 -26.88 8.08
C ASN A 599 -4.86 -27.78 9.29
N THR A 600 -4.40 -29.03 9.21
CA THR A 600 -4.58 -30.06 10.26
C THR A 600 -3.29 -30.38 11.02
N SER A 601 -2.20 -29.69 10.70
CA SER A 601 -0.88 -29.94 11.31
C SER A 601 -0.65 -29.20 12.63
N CYS A 602 -1.47 -28.19 12.95
CA CYS A 602 -1.38 -27.35 14.14
C CYS A 602 -2.74 -26.70 14.45
N GLY A 603 -2.84 -26.04 15.61
CA GLY A 603 -4.04 -25.34 16.10
C GLY A 603 -4.84 -26.12 17.13
N ASP A 604 -5.88 -25.50 17.68
CA ASP A 604 -6.78 -26.11 18.67
C ASP A 604 -8.24 -26.20 18.21
N GLY A 605 -8.50 -25.91 16.94
CA GLY A 605 -9.80 -26.10 16.31
C GLY A 605 -10.69 -24.87 16.43
N ILE A 606 -11.83 -24.90 15.74
CA ILE A 606 -12.71 -23.74 15.64
C ILE A 606 -14.11 -24.04 16.16
N ASN A 607 -14.81 -22.99 16.56
CA ASN A 607 -16.20 -23.02 16.94
C ASN A 607 -17.05 -22.36 15.84
N ILE A 608 -18.04 -23.09 15.32
CA ILE A 608 -18.88 -22.63 14.21
C ILE A 608 -20.38 -22.68 14.52
N LYS A 609 -21.15 -21.77 13.93
CA LYS A 609 -22.62 -21.77 14.00
C LYS A 609 -23.26 -20.99 12.86
N ILE A 610 -24.56 -21.20 12.67
CA ILE A 610 -25.40 -20.47 11.71
C ILE A 610 -26.51 -19.76 12.46
N VAL A 611 -26.63 -18.45 12.23
CA VAL A 611 -27.64 -17.58 12.86
C VAL A 611 -28.48 -16.93 11.77
N LYS A 612 -29.81 -17.03 11.87
CA LYS A 612 -30.75 -16.24 11.09
C LYS A 612 -31.14 -15.01 11.89
N ASP A 613 -30.78 -13.83 11.42
CA ASP A 613 -30.97 -12.54 12.11
C ASP A 613 -30.38 -12.58 13.53
N ASP A 614 -31.21 -12.80 14.55
CA ASP A 614 -30.83 -12.94 15.96
C ASP A 614 -31.00 -14.37 16.52
N THR A 615 -31.48 -15.29 15.70
CA THR A 615 -31.90 -16.65 16.09
C THR A 615 -30.93 -17.69 15.54
N GLN A 616 -30.22 -18.41 16.42
CA GLN A 616 -29.36 -19.52 16.00
C GLN A 616 -30.21 -20.67 15.42
N ILE A 617 -29.90 -21.06 14.18
CA ILE A 617 -30.59 -22.15 13.48
C ILE A 617 -29.74 -23.42 13.40
N TRP A 618 -28.43 -23.32 13.63
CA TRP A 618 -27.53 -24.47 13.72
C TRP A 618 -26.28 -24.17 14.56
N PRO A 619 -25.85 -25.09 15.45
CA PRO A 619 -26.58 -26.27 15.93
C PRO A 619 -27.89 -25.91 16.65
N SER A 620 -28.83 -26.85 16.69
CA SER A 620 -30.17 -26.65 17.29
C SER A 620 -30.18 -26.48 18.82
N GLN A 621 -29.05 -26.73 19.50
CA GLN A 621 -28.95 -26.68 20.96
C GLN A 621 -28.55 -25.30 21.52
N ASN A 622 -28.47 -24.25 20.68
CA ASN A 622 -27.99 -22.93 21.08
C ASN A 622 -26.54 -22.94 21.61
N GLU A 623 -25.75 -23.94 21.18
CA GLU A 623 -24.34 -24.13 21.47
C GLU A 623 -23.51 -23.99 20.19
N TRP A 624 -22.20 -23.79 20.32
CA TRP A 624 -21.29 -23.83 19.17
C TRP A 624 -21.07 -25.26 18.69
N GLN A 625 -20.93 -25.47 17.38
CA GLN A 625 -20.36 -26.70 16.86
C GLN A 625 -18.84 -26.57 16.87
N TYR A 626 -18.18 -27.41 17.65
CA TYR A 626 -16.72 -27.48 17.66
C TYR A 626 -16.21 -28.38 16.51
N LEU A 627 -15.16 -27.94 15.84
CA LEU A 627 -14.36 -28.69 14.85
C LEU A 627 -12.95 -28.86 15.40
N GLU A 628 -12.49 -30.10 15.52
CA GLU A 628 -11.16 -30.40 16.05
C GLU A 628 -10.05 -29.91 15.10
N ALA A 629 -8.88 -29.59 15.64
CA ALA A 629 -7.74 -29.09 14.85
C ALA A 629 -7.32 -30.04 13.72
N SER A 630 -7.49 -31.35 13.89
CA SER A 630 -7.14 -32.38 12.91
C SER A 630 -8.26 -32.73 11.92
N ASP A 631 -9.39 -32.03 11.95
CA ASP A 631 -10.59 -32.40 11.18
C ASP A 631 -10.57 -31.85 9.73
N ASP A 632 -10.03 -32.61 8.79
CA ASP A 632 -10.10 -32.33 7.34
C ASP A 632 -11.28 -33.01 6.61
N GLU A 633 -12.05 -33.86 7.30
CA GLU A 633 -13.26 -34.49 6.72
C GLU A 633 -14.45 -33.52 6.75
N GLY A 634 -14.56 -32.74 7.84
CA GLY A 634 -15.59 -31.75 8.08
C GLY A 634 -16.90 -32.28 8.64
N ILE A 635 -17.78 -31.37 9.02
CA ILE A 635 -19.11 -31.68 9.55
C ILE A 635 -20.17 -31.17 8.59
N ILE A 636 -20.79 -32.10 7.86
CA ILE A 636 -21.88 -31.78 6.94
C ILE A 636 -23.09 -31.28 7.73
N HIS A 637 -23.59 -30.09 7.35
CA HIS A 637 -24.93 -29.66 7.70
C HIS A 637 -25.78 -29.51 6.45
N ASN A 638 -27.05 -29.88 6.59
CA ASN A 638 -28.09 -29.66 5.60
C ASN A 638 -29.37 -29.37 6.38
N LEU A 639 -29.80 -28.12 6.34
CA LEU A 639 -30.96 -27.66 7.07
C LEU A 639 -31.85 -26.82 6.19
N SER A 640 -33.06 -26.56 6.66
CA SER A 640 -34.00 -25.71 5.94
C SER A 640 -34.69 -24.76 6.89
N THR A 641 -34.92 -23.55 6.42
CA THR A 641 -35.62 -22.50 7.16
C THR A 641 -36.42 -21.66 6.18
N THR A 642 -37.39 -20.91 6.68
CA THR A 642 -38.03 -19.85 5.91
C THR A 642 -37.28 -18.54 6.13
N VAL A 643 -37.21 -17.72 5.10
CA VAL A 643 -36.69 -16.34 5.12
C VAL A 643 -37.76 -15.41 4.56
N ASP A 644 -37.82 -14.19 5.09
CA ASP A 644 -38.47 -13.06 4.47
C ASP A 644 -37.42 -12.28 3.63
N SER A 645 -37.87 -11.40 2.74
CA SER A 645 -36.96 -10.50 2.02
C SER A 645 -36.13 -9.68 3.00
N ASP A 646 -34.83 -9.58 2.75
CA ASP A 646 -33.82 -8.89 3.56
C ASP A 646 -33.39 -9.58 4.88
N ASP A 647 -33.95 -10.74 5.22
CA ASP A 647 -33.44 -11.54 6.34
C ASP A 647 -31.96 -11.90 6.10
N MET A 648 -31.18 -11.96 7.18
CA MET A 648 -29.75 -12.30 7.12
C MET A 648 -29.50 -13.72 7.63
N ILE A 649 -28.70 -14.48 6.89
CA ILE A 649 -28.14 -15.75 7.33
C ILE A 649 -26.64 -15.57 7.55
N TYR A 650 -26.20 -15.67 8.80
CA TYR A 650 -24.81 -15.51 9.20
C TYR A 650 -24.14 -16.86 9.44
N PHE A 651 -23.02 -17.10 8.78
CA PHE A 651 -22.07 -18.18 9.05
C PHE A 651 -20.93 -17.62 9.87
N ILE A 652 -20.81 -18.07 11.12
CA ILE A 652 -19.93 -17.45 12.12
C ILE A 652 -18.85 -18.44 12.50
N VAL A 653 -17.59 -18.05 12.33
CA VAL A 653 -16.40 -18.79 12.75
C VAL A 653 -15.74 -18.04 13.90
N ASN A 654 -15.61 -18.71 15.04
CA ASN A 654 -14.92 -18.24 16.22
C ASN A 654 -13.72 -19.14 16.49
N LYS A 655 -12.64 -18.58 17.03
CA LYS A 655 -11.54 -19.39 17.54
C LYS A 655 -11.98 -20.22 18.73
N ASN A 656 -11.26 -21.29 19.04
CA ASN A 656 -11.51 -22.02 20.27
C ASN A 656 -10.77 -21.39 21.45
N GLY A 657 -9.53 -21.80 21.69
CA GLY A 657 -8.64 -21.18 22.66
C GLY A 657 -7.60 -20.27 22.03
N THR A 658 -7.12 -20.60 20.82
CA THR A 658 -6.13 -19.84 20.06
C THR A 658 -6.59 -19.68 18.61
N ASP A 659 -6.07 -18.69 17.90
CA ASP A 659 -6.27 -18.47 16.46
C ASP A 659 -5.17 -19.16 15.63
N ALA A 660 -4.15 -19.74 16.27
CA ALA A 660 -3.04 -20.36 15.56
C ALA A 660 -3.51 -21.52 14.67
N CYS A 661 -3.20 -21.44 13.38
CA CYS A 661 -3.54 -22.46 12.38
C CYS A 661 -5.04 -22.76 12.25
N ASP A 662 -5.92 -21.83 12.60
CA ASP A 662 -7.38 -22.04 12.60
C ASP A 662 -8.07 -21.78 11.26
N GLY A 663 -7.28 -21.68 10.19
CA GLY A 663 -7.78 -21.64 8.82
C GLY A 663 -8.73 -22.81 8.54
N SER A 664 -9.88 -22.48 7.98
CA SER A 664 -10.96 -23.42 7.68
C SER A 664 -11.55 -23.16 6.29
N ILE A 665 -12.16 -24.18 5.70
CA ILE A 665 -12.95 -24.05 4.48
C ILE A 665 -14.41 -24.23 4.86
N TRP A 666 -15.25 -23.22 4.62
CA TRP A 666 -16.69 -23.31 4.84
C TRP A 666 -17.44 -22.64 3.68
N ASP A 667 -17.86 -23.46 2.72
CA ASP A 667 -18.50 -23.04 1.48
C ASP A 667 -20.01 -23.35 1.46
N PRO A 668 -20.87 -22.49 2.04
CA PRO A 668 -22.31 -22.72 2.07
C PRO A 668 -22.97 -22.54 0.71
N THR A 669 -23.86 -23.48 0.38
CA THR A 669 -24.79 -23.38 -0.74
C THR A 669 -26.21 -23.19 -0.21
N ILE A 670 -26.92 -22.17 -0.71
CA ILE A 670 -28.30 -21.81 -0.33
C ILE A 670 -29.20 -21.95 -1.55
N LYS A 671 -30.29 -22.70 -1.43
CA LYS A 671 -31.24 -22.96 -2.52
C LYS A 671 -32.67 -22.69 -2.05
N TYR A 672 -33.46 -21.96 -2.84
CA TYR A 672 -34.90 -21.87 -2.59
C TYR A 672 -35.58 -23.19 -2.97
N LYS A 673 -36.42 -23.72 -2.08
CA LYS A 673 -37.25 -24.88 -2.36
C LYS A 673 -38.47 -24.44 -3.17
N SER A 674 -38.42 -24.60 -4.48
CA SER A 674 -39.53 -24.25 -5.36
C SER A 674 -40.71 -25.22 -5.23
N GLY A 675 -41.93 -24.69 -5.11
CA GLY A 675 -43.15 -25.40 -5.48
C GLY A 675 -43.15 -25.65 -6.99
N LEU A 676 -43.45 -26.89 -7.39
CA LEU A 676 -43.46 -27.40 -8.77
C LEU A 676 -43.97 -26.40 -9.83
N GLU A 677 -43.09 -25.95 -10.74
CA GLU A 677 -43.37 -25.82 -12.18
C GLU A 677 -42.07 -25.70 -13.04
N SER A 678 -41.97 -26.60 -14.03
CA SER A 678 -41.18 -26.66 -15.29
C SER A 678 -39.79 -25.99 -15.48
N GLN A 679 -38.80 -26.83 -15.83
CA GLN A 679 -37.49 -26.60 -16.48
C GLN A 679 -37.49 -25.56 -17.64
N PRO A 680 -36.36 -24.87 -18.01
CA PRO A 680 -35.00 -25.42 -18.21
C PRO A 680 -33.78 -24.57 -17.72
N GLU A 681 -32.63 -25.23 -17.49
CA GLU A 681 -31.27 -24.63 -17.42
C GLU A 681 -30.76 -24.37 -18.86
N GLN A 682 -30.01 -23.32 -19.24
CA GLN A 682 -28.64 -22.84 -18.93
C GLN A 682 -28.35 -21.54 -19.79
N PRO A 683 -27.14 -20.87 -19.89
CA PRO A 683 -25.78 -21.19 -19.41
C PRO A 683 -24.91 -20.02 -18.82
N GLU A 684 -23.79 -20.43 -18.20
CA GLU A 684 -22.55 -19.70 -17.88
C GLU A 684 -21.75 -19.25 -19.13
N PRO A 685 -20.76 -18.33 -19.02
CA PRO A 685 -20.05 -17.76 -20.18
C PRO A 685 -19.08 -18.76 -20.85
N GLU A 686 -19.08 -18.80 -22.20
CA GLU A 686 -18.35 -19.76 -23.04
C GLU A 686 -16.82 -19.53 -23.08
N PRO A 687 -16.01 -20.62 -23.10
CA PRO A 687 -14.55 -20.58 -23.32
C PRO A 687 -14.16 -20.22 -24.76
N GLU A 688 -12.96 -19.65 -24.97
CA GLU A 688 -12.45 -19.29 -26.30
C GLU A 688 -12.38 -20.50 -27.26
N LEU A 689 -12.96 -20.34 -28.47
CA LEU A 689 -13.07 -21.39 -29.48
C LEU A 689 -11.99 -21.26 -30.58
N ILE A 690 -11.23 -22.33 -30.80
CA ILE A 690 -10.14 -22.44 -31.78
C ILE A 690 -10.58 -23.38 -32.92
N ASN A 691 -10.35 -22.98 -34.18
CA ASN A 691 -10.68 -23.82 -35.34
C ASN A 691 -9.63 -24.93 -35.56
N VAL A 692 -9.98 -26.18 -35.28
CA VAL A 692 -9.12 -27.36 -35.44
C VAL A 692 -9.32 -28.10 -36.76
N ALA A 693 -10.24 -27.65 -37.63
CA ALA A 693 -10.44 -28.27 -38.95
C ALA A 693 -9.13 -28.37 -39.79
N PRO A 694 -8.24 -27.36 -39.84
CA PRO A 694 -6.98 -27.42 -40.59
C PRO A 694 -6.07 -28.61 -40.22
N GLU A 695 -6.20 -29.12 -38.99
CA GLU A 695 -5.38 -30.22 -38.47
C GLU A 695 -5.96 -31.60 -38.77
N SER A 696 -7.22 -31.65 -39.26
CA SER A 696 -7.91 -32.90 -39.52
C SER A 696 -7.62 -33.45 -40.91
N LYS A 697 -7.67 -34.78 -41.03
CA LYS A 697 -7.76 -35.43 -42.33
C LYS A 697 -9.22 -35.46 -42.77
N VAL A 698 -9.54 -34.74 -43.85
CA VAL A 698 -10.90 -34.71 -44.41
C VAL A 698 -11.10 -35.71 -45.55
N SER A 699 -12.28 -36.31 -45.62
CA SER A 699 -12.68 -37.22 -46.70
C SER A 699 -14.17 -37.11 -47.02
N THR A 700 -14.56 -37.49 -48.24
CA THR A 700 -15.97 -37.49 -48.67
C THR A 700 -16.30 -38.69 -49.56
N ASN A 701 -17.53 -39.19 -49.50
CA ASN A 701 -18.02 -40.22 -50.41
C ASN A 701 -18.83 -39.67 -51.61
N MET A 702 -19.00 -38.35 -51.70
CA MET A 702 -19.80 -37.71 -52.74
C MET A 702 -19.03 -37.46 -54.05
N GLY A 703 -17.76 -37.86 -54.10
CA GLY A 703 -16.83 -37.55 -55.18
C GLY A 703 -16.61 -36.04 -55.34
N THR A 704 -15.79 -35.65 -56.32
CA THR A 704 -15.45 -34.23 -56.54
C THR A 704 -15.65 -33.87 -58.01
N SER A 705 -16.27 -32.72 -58.29
CA SER A 705 -16.36 -32.16 -59.65
C SER A 705 -15.42 -30.97 -59.87
N VAL A 706 -15.21 -30.16 -58.84
CA VAL A 706 -14.33 -28.98 -58.84
C VAL A 706 -13.59 -28.90 -57.51
N GLY A 707 -12.32 -28.54 -57.54
CA GLY A 707 -11.45 -28.43 -56.35
C GLY A 707 -10.99 -29.77 -55.79
N ASP A 708 -10.53 -29.75 -54.54
CA ASP A 708 -10.20 -30.92 -53.72
C ASP A 708 -10.93 -30.79 -52.38
N ILE A 709 -11.35 -31.91 -51.76
CA ILE A 709 -12.06 -31.89 -50.48
C ILE A 709 -11.22 -31.25 -49.37
N THR A 710 -9.89 -31.31 -49.46
CA THR A 710 -9.00 -30.65 -48.49
C THR A 710 -9.06 -29.12 -48.55
N ASN A 711 -9.59 -28.54 -49.63
CA ASN A 711 -9.70 -27.08 -49.76
C ASN A 711 -10.57 -26.48 -48.65
N ILE A 712 -11.56 -27.23 -48.15
CA ILE A 712 -12.46 -26.73 -47.11
C ILE A 712 -11.79 -26.56 -45.74
N LEU A 713 -10.55 -27.02 -45.57
CA LEU A 713 -9.85 -26.98 -44.28
C LEU A 713 -9.13 -25.66 -44.02
N ASN A 714 -8.75 -24.92 -45.06
CA ASN A 714 -7.88 -23.75 -44.96
C ASN A 714 -8.63 -22.47 -45.38
N ASP A 715 -8.17 -21.31 -44.90
CA ASP A 715 -8.73 -19.99 -45.26
C ASP A 715 -8.27 -19.52 -46.67
N SER A 716 -8.28 -20.44 -47.64
CA SER A 716 -7.93 -20.12 -49.03
C SER A 716 -9.18 -19.78 -49.84
N SER A 717 -9.00 -19.07 -50.96
CA SER A 717 -10.09 -18.74 -51.89
C SER A 717 -10.60 -19.93 -52.71
N ASP A 718 -10.05 -21.13 -52.50
CA ASP A 718 -10.37 -22.33 -53.28
C ASP A 718 -11.51 -23.10 -52.62
N SER A 719 -12.52 -23.48 -53.40
CA SER A 719 -13.68 -24.25 -52.90
C SER A 719 -13.60 -25.71 -53.33
N TRP A 720 -14.41 -26.55 -52.68
CA TRP A 720 -14.71 -27.92 -53.09
C TRP A 720 -16.16 -28.04 -53.53
N SER A 721 -16.40 -28.77 -54.62
CA SER A 721 -17.73 -29.18 -55.06
C SER A 721 -17.83 -30.70 -55.20
N SER A 722 -18.96 -31.26 -54.77
CA SER A 722 -19.27 -32.69 -54.94
C SER A 722 -19.28 -33.09 -56.42
N SER A 723 -19.25 -34.38 -56.74
CA SER A 723 -19.55 -34.83 -58.11
C SER A 723 -20.93 -34.33 -58.55
N ASN A 724 -21.08 -34.06 -59.85
CA ASN A 724 -22.38 -33.73 -60.41
C ASN A 724 -23.32 -34.93 -60.24
N SER A 725 -24.49 -34.70 -59.64
CA SER A 725 -25.48 -35.72 -59.27
C SER A 725 -25.00 -36.70 -58.19
N ALA A 726 -24.22 -36.23 -57.21
CA ALA A 726 -23.87 -37.01 -56.01
C ALA A 726 -25.12 -37.61 -55.35
N THR A 727 -25.02 -38.87 -54.92
CA THR A 727 -26.12 -39.55 -54.22
C THR A 727 -26.17 -39.04 -52.78
N LEU A 728 -27.31 -38.47 -52.38
CA LEU A 728 -27.57 -38.09 -50.99
C LEU A 728 -28.43 -39.17 -50.29
N PRO A 729 -28.20 -39.47 -49.01
CA PRO A 729 -27.27 -38.77 -48.14
C PRO A 729 -25.80 -39.08 -48.42
N GLY A 730 -24.98 -38.04 -48.53
CA GLY A 730 -23.54 -38.11 -48.70
C GLY A 730 -22.80 -37.73 -47.43
N TYR A 731 -21.51 -38.04 -47.31
CA TYR A 731 -20.78 -37.87 -46.06
C TYR A 731 -19.49 -37.09 -46.29
N ILE A 732 -19.20 -36.15 -45.38
CA ILE A 732 -17.90 -35.48 -45.23
C ILE A 732 -17.39 -35.81 -43.83
N THR A 733 -16.21 -36.42 -43.70
CA THR A 733 -15.64 -36.85 -42.40
C THR A 733 -14.32 -36.14 -42.15
N PHE A 734 -14.17 -35.59 -40.95
CA PHE A 734 -12.97 -34.96 -40.40
C PHE A 734 -12.41 -35.88 -39.31
N ASP A 735 -11.12 -36.17 -39.36
CA ASP A 735 -10.44 -37.13 -38.48
C ASP A 735 -9.12 -36.52 -37.98
N LEU A 736 -9.04 -36.21 -36.69
CA LEU A 736 -7.85 -35.68 -36.01
C LEU A 736 -6.84 -36.77 -35.60
N GLY A 737 -7.05 -38.02 -36.03
CA GLY A 737 -6.18 -39.13 -35.63
C GLY A 737 -6.38 -39.46 -34.16
N ASP A 738 -5.31 -39.45 -33.37
CA ASP A 738 -5.37 -39.73 -31.93
C ASP A 738 -5.65 -38.49 -31.07
N LYS A 739 -5.78 -37.30 -31.69
CA LYS A 739 -6.04 -36.03 -30.99
C LYS A 739 -7.54 -35.83 -30.75
N TYR A 740 -7.94 -35.85 -29.48
CA TYR A 740 -9.31 -35.55 -29.04
C TYR A 740 -9.47 -34.07 -28.70
N VAL A 741 -10.64 -33.53 -28.99
CA VAL A 741 -11.00 -32.13 -28.72
C VAL A 741 -12.40 -32.04 -28.14
N ASP A 742 -12.62 -31.08 -27.25
CA ASP A 742 -13.94 -30.70 -26.75
C ASP A 742 -14.56 -29.69 -27.70
N THR A 743 -15.71 -30.04 -28.28
CA THR A 743 -16.31 -29.30 -29.39
C THR A 743 -17.82 -29.20 -29.27
N GLU A 744 -18.34 -28.01 -29.57
CA GLU A 744 -19.77 -27.69 -29.50
C GLU A 744 -20.27 -26.91 -30.73
N LYS A 745 -19.40 -26.65 -31.72
CA LYS A 745 -19.74 -25.85 -32.90
C LYS A 745 -18.98 -26.24 -34.17
N ILE A 746 -19.70 -26.28 -35.29
CA ILE A 746 -19.15 -26.34 -36.66
C ILE A 746 -19.69 -25.16 -37.48
N THR A 747 -18.84 -24.51 -38.29
CA THR A 747 -19.25 -23.49 -39.26
C THR A 747 -19.06 -23.99 -40.69
N LEU A 748 -20.07 -23.82 -41.55
CA LEU A 748 -19.98 -24.07 -42.99
C LEU A 748 -19.92 -22.75 -43.75
N ALA A 749 -18.95 -22.59 -44.63
CA ALA A 749 -18.80 -21.43 -45.49
C ALA A 749 -18.95 -21.81 -46.96
N VAL A 750 -19.67 -21.02 -47.75
CA VAL A 750 -19.90 -21.26 -49.18
C VAL A 750 -20.05 -19.94 -49.94
N THR A 751 -19.60 -19.90 -51.19
CA THR A 751 -20.00 -18.83 -52.13
C THR A 751 -21.14 -19.34 -53.01
N TYR A 752 -22.03 -18.47 -53.49
CA TYR A 752 -23.21 -18.84 -54.28
C TYR A 752 -24.18 -19.80 -53.54
N GLY A 753 -24.39 -19.62 -52.24
CA GLY A 753 -25.11 -20.56 -51.37
C GLY A 753 -26.54 -20.94 -51.81
N GLN A 754 -27.31 -20.02 -52.40
CA GLN A 754 -28.65 -20.35 -52.95
C GLN A 754 -28.60 -21.28 -54.16
N GLY A 755 -27.46 -21.36 -54.85
CA GLY A 755 -27.29 -22.21 -56.02
C GLY A 755 -26.60 -23.55 -55.73
N GLN A 756 -25.72 -23.60 -54.73
CA GLN A 756 -24.86 -24.77 -54.44
C GLN A 756 -24.64 -25.08 -52.95
N GLY A 757 -25.18 -24.30 -52.03
CA GLY A 757 -24.99 -24.54 -50.59
C GLY A 757 -25.77 -25.75 -50.10
N ILE A 758 -25.27 -26.40 -49.04
CA ILE A 758 -25.95 -27.49 -48.34
C ILE A 758 -27.21 -26.97 -47.66
N THR A 759 -28.34 -27.66 -47.78
CA THR A 759 -29.63 -27.22 -47.21
C THR A 759 -30.19 -28.16 -46.16
N ASN A 760 -29.72 -29.40 -46.08
CA ASN A 760 -30.06 -30.31 -44.99
C ASN A 760 -28.92 -31.30 -44.67
N LEU A 761 -28.59 -31.51 -43.39
CA LEU A 761 -27.59 -32.49 -42.97
C LEU A 761 -27.80 -33.04 -41.54
N ASP A 762 -27.15 -34.16 -41.23
CA ASP A 762 -26.94 -34.67 -39.87
C ASP A 762 -25.48 -34.45 -39.45
N VAL A 763 -25.23 -34.17 -38.17
CA VAL A 763 -23.88 -34.09 -37.59
C VAL A 763 -23.66 -35.32 -36.71
N GLN A 764 -22.57 -36.05 -36.92
CA GLN A 764 -22.26 -37.30 -36.23
C GLN A 764 -20.83 -37.28 -35.69
N TYR A 765 -20.57 -37.90 -34.55
CA TYR A 765 -19.21 -38.15 -34.04
C TYR A 765 -18.92 -39.64 -33.89
N HIS A 766 -17.65 -39.98 -33.71
CA HIS A 766 -17.22 -41.34 -33.43
C HIS A 766 -16.88 -41.48 -31.95
N ASP A 767 -17.60 -42.34 -31.23
CA ASP A 767 -17.42 -42.54 -29.77
C ASP A 767 -16.27 -43.50 -29.41
N GLY A 768 -15.55 -43.98 -30.42
CA GLY A 768 -14.51 -45.01 -30.31
C GLY A 768 -14.94 -46.38 -30.84
N ASN A 769 -16.25 -46.64 -30.94
CA ASN A 769 -16.80 -47.91 -31.44
C ASN A 769 -17.70 -47.73 -32.67
N GLU A 770 -18.58 -46.74 -32.68
CA GLU A 770 -19.52 -46.49 -33.78
C GLU A 770 -19.78 -45.01 -34.05
N TRP A 771 -20.47 -44.73 -35.16
CA TRP A 771 -20.88 -43.37 -35.50
C TRP A 771 -22.22 -43.05 -34.85
N VAL A 772 -22.23 -42.04 -34.01
CA VAL A 772 -23.39 -41.60 -33.24
C VAL A 772 -23.83 -40.23 -33.76
N SER A 773 -25.13 -40.07 -34.07
CA SER A 773 -25.68 -38.78 -34.47
C SER A 773 -25.80 -37.84 -33.28
N ILE A 774 -25.21 -36.67 -33.39
CA ILE A 774 -25.35 -35.52 -32.48
C ILE A 774 -26.62 -34.75 -32.86
N LEU A 775 -26.73 -34.39 -34.14
CA LEU A 775 -27.85 -33.68 -34.71
C LEU A 775 -28.34 -34.38 -35.96
N SER A 776 -29.64 -34.31 -36.25
CA SER A 776 -30.24 -34.88 -37.46
C SER A 776 -31.24 -33.91 -38.07
N ASP A 777 -31.39 -33.94 -39.40
CA ASP A 777 -32.34 -33.11 -40.16
C ASP A 777 -32.10 -31.57 -40.02
N VAL A 778 -30.83 -31.16 -39.88
CA VAL A 778 -30.44 -29.75 -39.74
C VAL A 778 -30.67 -29.01 -41.06
N SER A 779 -31.69 -28.17 -41.10
CA SER A 779 -32.09 -27.40 -42.29
C SER A 779 -31.38 -26.04 -42.37
N LEU A 780 -30.74 -25.75 -43.49
CA LEU A 780 -29.97 -24.53 -43.74
C LEU A 780 -30.56 -23.72 -44.90
N GLN A 781 -30.54 -22.39 -44.76
CA GLN A 781 -30.99 -21.44 -45.79
C GLN A 781 -29.88 -20.44 -46.09
N TRP A 782 -29.61 -20.25 -47.39
CA TRP A 782 -28.59 -19.34 -47.90
C TRP A 782 -29.23 -18.08 -48.46
N ASN A 783 -28.64 -16.93 -48.15
CA ASN A 783 -29.19 -15.62 -48.45
C ASN A 783 -28.74 -15.08 -49.80
N SER A 784 -27.63 -15.60 -50.34
CA SER A 784 -27.00 -15.05 -51.53
C SER A 784 -26.64 -16.10 -52.59
N ASN A 785 -26.66 -15.69 -53.86
CA ASN A 785 -26.18 -16.50 -54.99
C ASN A 785 -25.06 -15.77 -55.76
N ASN A 786 -24.06 -15.27 -55.05
CA ASN A 786 -22.94 -14.52 -55.63
C ASN A 786 -21.59 -14.99 -55.05
N SER A 787 -20.47 -14.43 -55.53
CA SER A 787 -19.12 -14.84 -55.13
C SER A 787 -18.68 -14.36 -53.74
N LEU A 788 -19.53 -13.71 -52.96
CA LEU A 788 -19.24 -13.36 -51.57
C LEU A 788 -19.39 -14.61 -50.69
N LEU A 789 -18.46 -14.79 -49.77
CA LEU A 789 -18.48 -15.89 -48.82
C LEU A 789 -19.63 -15.69 -47.84
N GLU A 790 -20.49 -16.70 -47.69
CA GLU A 790 -21.56 -16.75 -46.70
C GLU A 790 -21.25 -17.90 -45.74
N GLU A 791 -21.37 -17.67 -44.43
CA GLU A 791 -21.13 -18.67 -43.37
C GLU A 791 -22.42 -19.02 -42.62
N LYS A 792 -22.50 -20.26 -42.12
CA LYS A 792 -23.58 -20.76 -41.25
C LYS A 792 -23.01 -21.60 -40.12
N ASP A 793 -23.33 -21.21 -38.90
CA ASP A 793 -22.97 -21.96 -37.70
C ASP A 793 -23.99 -23.06 -37.40
N ILE A 794 -23.49 -24.19 -36.90
CA ILE A 794 -24.22 -25.36 -36.43
C ILE A 794 -23.68 -25.68 -35.04
N THR A 795 -24.44 -25.37 -34.00
CA THR A 795 -24.09 -25.58 -32.59
C THR A 795 -24.80 -26.83 -32.03
N PHE A 796 -24.18 -27.49 -31.06
CA PHE A 796 -24.69 -28.71 -30.41
C PHE A 796 -24.06 -28.88 -29.02
N ASP A 797 -24.64 -29.77 -28.19
CA ASP A 797 -24.10 -30.10 -26.86
C ASP A 797 -22.64 -30.52 -26.95
N SER A 798 -21.79 -29.96 -26.07
CA SER A 798 -20.35 -30.19 -26.10
C SER A 798 -19.98 -31.68 -25.96
N ILE A 799 -19.11 -32.14 -26.84
CA ILE A 799 -18.62 -33.52 -26.87
C ILE A 799 -17.10 -33.57 -26.98
N ASN A 800 -16.48 -34.60 -26.38
CA ASN A 800 -15.07 -34.91 -26.58
C ASN A 800 -14.91 -35.94 -27.70
N THR A 801 -14.26 -35.58 -28.81
CA THR A 801 -14.07 -36.50 -29.94
C THR A 801 -12.81 -36.17 -30.75
N ASN A 802 -12.26 -37.18 -31.41
CA ASN A 802 -11.21 -37.03 -32.43
C ASN A 802 -11.78 -37.11 -33.86
N LYS A 803 -13.06 -37.43 -34.06
CA LYS A 803 -13.68 -37.50 -35.39
C LYS A 803 -15.10 -36.97 -35.42
N ILE A 804 -15.40 -36.19 -36.46
CA ILE A 804 -16.74 -35.68 -36.75
C ILE A 804 -17.10 -35.88 -38.22
N ARG A 805 -18.38 -36.10 -38.51
CA ARG A 805 -18.90 -36.40 -39.84
C ARG A 805 -20.20 -35.66 -40.10
N LEU A 806 -20.26 -34.99 -41.24
CA LEU A 806 -21.46 -34.35 -41.77
C LEU A 806 -22.12 -35.29 -42.78
N LYS A 807 -23.34 -35.76 -42.49
CA LYS A 807 -24.16 -36.56 -43.39
C LYS A 807 -25.14 -35.64 -44.10
N ILE A 808 -24.82 -35.25 -45.32
CA ILE A 808 -25.55 -34.28 -46.12
C ILE A 808 -26.77 -34.94 -46.76
N ASN A 809 -27.98 -34.57 -46.36
CA ASN A 809 -29.22 -35.15 -46.85
C ASN A 809 -29.77 -34.38 -48.06
N GLU A 810 -29.63 -33.04 -48.09
CA GLU A 810 -30.11 -32.19 -49.19
C GLU A 810 -29.19 -30.97 -49.43
N GLY A 811 -29.26 -30.40 -50.63
CA GLY A 811 -28.57 -29.16 -50.99
C GLY A 811 -29.23 -28.44 -52.15
N ASN A 812 -28.85 -27.18 -52.35
CA ASN A 812 -29.20 -26.45 -53.56
C ASN A 812 -28.38 -27.01 -54.72
N LEU A 813 -29.03 -27.41 -55.81
CA LEU A 813 -28.40 -28.14 -56.91
C LEU A 813 -28.55 -27.42 -58.26
N THR A 814 -28.49 -26.09 -58.26
CA THR A 814 -28.62 -25.30 -59.50
C THR A 814 -27.58 -25.71 -60.55
N TRP A 815 -26.39 -26.11 -60.10
CA TRP A 815 -25.31 -26.64 -60.96
C TRP A 815 -25.11 -28.16 -60.83
N ASN A 816 -26.12 -28.88 -60.34
CA ASN A 816 -26.11 -30.34 -60.09
C ASN A 816 -25.08 -30.84 -59.07
N HIS A 817 -24.47 -29.98 -58.26
CA HIS A 817 -23.59 -30.36 -57.15
C HIS A 817 -23.83 -29.46 -55.95
N ILE A 818 -23.35 -29.87 -54.78
CA ILE A 818 -23.16 -29.00 -53.62
C ILE A 818 -21.71 -28.51 -53.56
N ALA A 819 -21.48 -27.37 -52.92
CA ALA A 819 -20.15 -26.82 -52.72
C ALA A 819 -19.96 -26.30 -51.30
N LEU A 820 -18.69 -26.25 -50.86
CA LEU A 820 -18.23 -25.59 -49.65
C LEU A 820 -16.92 -24.88 -49.98
N THR A 821 -16.78 -23.66 -49.48
CA THR A 821 -15.51 -22.93 -49.52
C THR A 821 -14.67 -23.27 -48.29
N GLN A 822 -15.28 -23.34 -47.10
CA GLN A 822 -14.56 -23.66 -45.86
C GLN A 822 -15.49 -24.39 -44.87
N VAL A 823 -14.91 -25.21 -44.01
CA VAL A 823 -15.54 -25.72 -42.79
C VAL A 823 -14.63 -25.42 -41.62
N LYS A 824 -15.19 -24.81 -40.57
CA LYS A 824 -14.50 -24.56 -39.30
C LYS A 824 -15.05 -25.54 -38.27
N TRP A 825 -14.16 -26.22 -37.57
CA TRP A 825 -14.49 -27.14 -36.48
C TRP A 825 -13.93 -26.52 -35.21
N TRP A 826 -14.80 -26.00 -34.35
CA TRP A 826 -14.41 -25.22 -33.19
C TRP A 826 -14.19 -26.10 -31.96
N SER A 827 -13.01 -25.99 -31.36
CA SER A 827 -12.59 -26.66 -30.13
C SER A 827 -12.35 -25.62 -29.04
N THR A 828 -12.67 -25.93 -27.79
CA THR A 828 -12.38 -25.03 -26.65
C THR A 828 -10.91 -25.11 -26.19
N HIS A 829 -10.09 -26.02 -26.74
CA HIS A 829 -8.65 -26.17 -26.43
C HIS A 829 -7.84 -26.69 -27.63
N ASN A 830 -6.59 -26.19 -27.84
CA ASN A 830 -5.68 -26.72 -28.86
C ASN A 830 -4.29 -27.07 -28.28
N ASN A 831 -3.98 -28.37 -28.18
CA ASN A 831 -2.66 -28.89 -27.80
C ASN A 831 -1.72 -28.93 -29.02
N VAL A 832 -0.80 -27.97 -29.11
CA VAL A 832 0.54 -28.13 -29.68
C VAL A 832 1.50 -27.51 -28.67
N LEU A 833 2.40 -28.32 -28.11
CA LEU A 833 3.39 -27.86 -27.13
C LEU A 833 4.56 -27.18 -27.83
N ASP A 834 4.87 -25.95 -27.41
CA ASP A 834 6.11 -25.28 -27.76
C ASP A 834 7.23 -25.77 -26.84
N LEU A 835 8.19 -26.51 -27.39
CA LEU A 835 9.34 -27.07 -26.64
C LEU A 835 10.56 -26.16 -26.67
N SER A 836 10.48 -25.00 -27.33
CA SER A 836 11.63 -24.11 -27.54
C SER A 836 12.25 -23.62 -26.23
N GLU A 837 11.43 -23.44 -25.20
CA GLU A 837 11.88 -23.06 -23.86
C GLU A 837 12.77 -24.15 -23.23
N LEU A 838 12.34 -25.41 -23.30
CA LEU A 838 13.10 -26.54 -22.78
C LEU A 838 14.39 -26.76 -23.60
N GLU A 839 14.33 -26.64 -24.92
CA GLU A 839 15.52 -26.71 -25.79
C GLU A 839 16.56 -25.63 -25.47
N ASN A 840 16.12 -24.41 -25.15
CA ASN A 840 17.01 -23.31 -24.79
C ASN A 840 17.59 -23.51 -23.38
N LEU A 841 16.79 -24.03 -22.45
CA LEU A 841 17.24 -24.31 -21.09
C LEU A 841 18.25 -25.45 -21.05
N ILE A 842 18.08 -26.48 -21.88
CA ILE A 842 19.07 -27.57 -22.07
C ILE A 842 20.40 -26.98 -22.58
N LYS A 843 20.38 -26.08 -23.56
CA LYS A 843 21.61 -25.42 -24.06
C LYS A 843 22.31 -24.61 -22.98
N LEU A 844 21.55 -23.86 -22.17
CA LEU A 844 22.08 -23.10 -21.04
C LEU A 844 22.72 -24.02 -20.00
N ALA A 845 22.02 -25.09 -19.60
CA ALA A 845 22.50 -26.09 -18.66
C ALA A 845 23.80 -26.75 -19.16
N GLN A 846 23.85 -27.15 -20.43
CA GLN A 846 25.05 -27.71 -21.06
C GLN A 846 26.23 -26.74 -21.05
N SER A 847 25.99 -25.45 -21.31
CA SER A 847 27.05 -24.43 -21.22
C SER A 847 27.62 -24.31 -19.80
N LYS A 848 26.75 -24.32 -18.78
CA LYS A 848 27.15 -24.25 -17.37
C LYS A 848 27.81 -25.53 -16.87
N SER A 849 27.43 -26.67 -17.43
CA SER A 849 28.06 -27.97 -17.13
C SER A 849 29.51 -28.06 -17.61
N ASN A 850 29.94 -27.18 -18.52
CA ASN A 850 31.31 -27.12 -19.03
C ASN A 850 32.12 -25.95 -18.41
N ASP A 851 31.58 -25.33 -17.37
CA ASP A 851 32.18 -24.18 -16.69
C ASP A 851 32.95 -24.64 -15.43
N ASP A 852 34.27 -24.42 -15.44
CA ASP A 852 35.21 -24.87 -14.40
C ASP A 852 34.99 -24.18 -13.02
N GLN A 853 34.08 -23.20 -12.96
CA GLN A 853 33.77 -22.48 -11.73
C GLN A 853 32.85 -23.22 -10.76
N TYR A 854 32.37 -24.43 -11.09
CA TYR A 854 31.42 -25.20 -10.28
C TYR A 854 31.98 -26.56 -9.81
N THR A 855 31.49 -27.07 -8.68
CA THR A 855 31.97 -28.32 -8.08
C THR A 855 31.64 -29.52 -8.95
N GLU A 856 32.53 -30.53 -8.97
CA GLU A 856 32.30 -31.76 -9.72
C GLU A 856 30.99 -32.47 -9.29
N ALA A 857 30.59 -32.34 -8.01
CA ALA A 857 29.38 -32.94 -7.48
C ALA A 857 28.10 -32.26 -8.00
N SER A 858 28.02 -30.93 -7.95
CA SER A 858 26.86 -30.20 -8.48
C SER A 858 26.78 -30.28 -10.01
N ILE A 859 27.93 -30.34 -10.69
CA ILE A 859 28.00 -30.56 -12.13
C ILE A 859 27.51 -31.97 -12.51
N ALA A 860 27.85 -33.01 -11.74
CA ALA A 860 27.34 -34.36 -11.98
C ALA A 860 25.80 -34.46 -11.83
N VAL A 861 25.22 -33.73 -10.86
CA VAL A 861 23.76 -33.61 -10.69
C VAL A 861 23.14 -32.88 -11.88
N LEU A 862 23.72 -31.77 -12.32
CA LEU A 862 23.26 -31.03 -13.49
C LEU A 862 23.33 -31.88 -14.77
N GLN A 863 24.39 -32.66 -14.97
CA GLN A 863 24.53 -33.58 -16.11
C GLN A 863 23.47 -34.68 -16.11
N GLY A 864 23.09 -35.17 -14.93
CA GLY A 864 21.97 -36.10 -14.77
C GLY A 864 20.65 -35.48 -15.21
N ALA A 865 20.36 -34.26 -14.73
CA ALA A 865 19.14 -33.53 -15.09
C ALA A 865 19.10 -33.13 -16.57
N ILE A 866 20.23 -32.76 -17.19
CA ILE A 866 20.33 -32.52 -18.63
C ILE A 866 19.98 -33.79 -19.40
N SER A 867 20.54 -34.94 -19.00
CA SER A 867 20.28 -36.22 -19.69
C SER A 867 18.81 -36.64 -19.59
N GLU A 868 18.17 -36.39 -18.45
CA GLU A 868 16.75 -36.65 -18.24
C GLU A 868 15.88 -35.69 -19.06
N ALA A 869 16.20 -34.39 -19.07
CA ALA A 869 15.53 -33.38 -19.87
C ALA A 869 15.62 -33.65 -21.39
N GLU A 870 16.79 -34.07 -21.88
CA GLU A 870 16.98 -34.48 -23.28
C GLU A 870 16.20 -35.75 -23.62
N SER A 871 16.11 -36.70 -22.67
CA SER A 871 15.35 -37.94 -22.87
C SER A 871 13.84 -37.71 -22.92
N VAL A 872 13.32 -36.78 -22.12
CA VAL A 872 11.87 -36.47 -22.12
C VAL A 872 11.49 -35.53 -23.26
N LEU A 873 12.44 -34.77 -23.83
CA LEU A 873 12.20 -33.89 -24.98
C LEU A 873 11.59 -34.66 -26.19
N GLU A 874 11.96 -35.93 -26.38
CA GLU A 874 11.42 -36.79 -27.45
C GLU A 874 10.05 -37.43 -27.09
N THR A 875 9.59 -37.30 -25.84
CA THR A 875 8.40 -38.00 -25.31
C THR A 875 7.41 -37.08 -24.57
N ILE A 876 7.62 -35.76 -24.56
CA ILE A 876 6.70 -34.80 -23.94
C ILE A 876 5.43 -34.71 -24.77
N GLU A 877 4.29 -35.04 -24.15
CA GLU A 877 2.98 -35.06 -24.80
C GLU A 877 2.01 -34.02 -24.19
N THR A 878 2.27 -33.51 -22.97
CA THR A 878 1.40 -32.55 -22.27
C THR A 878 2.14 -31.34 -21.69
N LYS A 879 1.42 -30.21 -21.49
CA LYS A 879 1.95 -28.99 -20.83
C LYS A 879 2.44 -29.25 -19.41
N ALA A 880 1.84 -30.21 -18.71
CA ALA A 880 2.29 -30.65 -17.39
C ALA A 880 3.66 -31.35 -17.48
N ASP A 881 3.89 -32.18 -18.50
CA ASP A 881 5.18 -32.84 -18.73
C ASP A 881 6.27 -31.83 -19.07
N LEU A 882 5.97 -30.85 -19.94
CA LEU A 882 6.89 -29.76 -20.27
C LEU A 882 7.23 -28.92 -19.04
N SER A 883 6.21 -28.53 -18.26
CA SER A 883 6.41 -27.74 -17.04
C SER A 883 7.23 -28.51 -15.99
N THR A 884 6.99 -29.82 -15.86
CA THR A 884 7.76 -30.69 -14.97
C THR A 884 9.23 -30.80 -15.42
N ALA A 885 9.47 -30.96 -16.72
CA ALA A 885 10.81 -31.03 -17.29
C ALA A 885 11.59 -29.71 -17.13
N LEU A 886 10.92 -28.57 -17.39
CA LEU A 886 11.47 -27.23 -17.19
C LEU A 886 11.83 -26.98 -15.72
N ALA A 887 10.91 -27.25 -14.80
CA ALA A 887 11.12 -27.05 -13.37
C ALA A 887 12.26 -27.94 -12.83
N SER A 888 12.34 -29.19 -13.28
CA SER A 888 13.36 -30.13 -12.85
C SER A 888 14.75 -29.72 -13.33
N LEU A 889 14.89 -29.34 -14.61
CA LEU A 889 16.16 -28.88 -15.17
C LEU A 889 16.59 -27.53 -14.59
N GLN A 890 15.66 -26.59 -14.43
CA GLN A 890 15.93 -25.29 -13.81
C GLN A 890 16.41 -25.46 -12.37
N SER A 891 15.75 -26.33 -11.59
CA SER A 891 16.17 -26.63 -10.21
C SER A 891 17.60 -27.18 -10.15
N ALA A 892 18.02 -27.99 -11.12
CA ALA A 892 19.39 -28.49 -11.19
C ALA A 892 20.41 -27.40 -11.56
N ILE A 893 20.03 -26.44 -12.43
CA ILE A 893 20.85 -25.27 -12.76
C ILE A 893 21.03 -24.38 -11.53
N ASP A 894 19.96 -24.13 -10.78
CA ASP A 894 19.97 -23.26 -9.60
C ASP A 894 20.78 -23.85 -8.43
N ARG A 895 20.96 -25.18 -8.43
CA ARG A 895 21.76 -25.94 -7.45
C ARG A 895 23.23 -26.10 -7.84
N LEU A 896 23.71 -25.39 -8.85
CA LEU A 896 25.14 -25.37 -9.18
C LEU A 896 25.95 -24.69 -8.08
N GLU A 897 26.86 -25.45 -7.46
CA GLU A 897 27.72 -24.97 -6.38
C GLU A 897 29.05 -24.51 -6.94
N THR A 898 29.52 -23.31 -6.59
CA THR A 898 30.77 -22.77 -7.12
C THR A 898 32.01 -23.30 -6.39
N ASN A 899 33.11 -23.54 -7.12
CA ASN A 899 34.43 -23.80 -6.55
C ASN A 899 35.00 -22.48 -5.99
N LYS A 900 34.63 -22.10 -4.77
CA LYS A 900 35.34 -21.03 -4.03
C LYS A 900 35.84 -21.50 -2.66
N PRO A 901 37.02 -20.99 -2.25
CA PRO A 901 37.72 -21.45 -1.05
C PRO A 901 36.98 -21.02 0.22
N THR A 902 37.14 -21.82 1.27
CA THR A 902 36.47 -21.66 2.58
C THR A 902 36.57 -20.22 3.14
N PRO A 903 35.45 -19.57 3.48
CA PRO A 903 35.41 -18.34 4.28
C PRO A 903 35.76 -18.62 5.75
N ASP A 904 36.27 -17.62 6.45
CA ASP A 904 36.50 -17.68 7.90
C ASP A 904 35.16 -17.84 8.66
N PRO A 905 35.16 -18.51 9.84
CA PRO A 905 33.95 -18.74 10.61
C PRO A 905 33.34 -17.43 11.16
N ILE A 906 32.02 -17.30 11.04
CA ILE A 906 31.20 -16.17 11.51
C ILE A 906 31.22 -16.07 13.04
N ASP A 907 31.30 -14.84 13.56
CA ASP A 907 31.31 -14.57 15.00
C ASP A 907 29.90 -14.56 15.59
N LEU A 908 29.49 -15.69 16.17
CA LEU A 908 28.17 -15.86 16.80
C LEU A 908 28.10 -15.34 18.24
N THR A 909 29.06 -14.53 18.70
CA THR A 909 29.13 -14.09 20.11
C THR A 909 27.91 -13.28 20.52
N GLU A 910 27.44 -12.37 19.67
CA GLU A 910 26.29 -11.50 19.91
C GLU A 910 24.99 -12.31 20.12
N LEU A 911 24.69 -13.21 19.19
CA LEU A 911 23.51 -14.08 19.29
C LEU A 911 23.55 -14.97 20.55
N LYS A 912 24.72 -15.46 20.95
CA LYS A 912 24.86 -16.29 22.18
C LYS A 912 24.60 -15.48 23.45
N GLU A 913 25.04 -14.23 23.52
CA GLU A 913 24.73 -13.37 24.67
C GLU A 913 23.27 -12.92 24.66
N LEU A 914 22.67 -12.67 23.49
CA LEU A 914 21.24 -12.33 23.39
C LEU A 914 20.33 -13.50 23.82
N ILE A 915 20.63 -14.73 23.39
CA ILE A 915 19.94 -15.96 23.85
C ILE A 915 20.02 -16.10 25.38
N LYS A 916 21.16 -15.77 25.97
CA LYS A 916 21.36 -15.83 27.42
C LYS A 916 20.56 -14.75 28.15
N THR A 917 20.49 -13.54 27.61
CA THR A 917 19.64 -12.44 28.12
C THR A 917 18.17 -12.81 28.04
N ALA A 918 17.70 -13.30 26.89
CA ALA A 918 16.34 -13.74 26.65
C ALA A 918 15.90 -14.84 27.65
N LYS A 919 16.78 -15.82 27.93
CA LYS A 919 16.55 -16.86 28.94
C LYS A 919 16.51 -16.34 30.38
N GLY A 920 16.96 -15.11 30.63
CA GLY A 920 16.91 -14.46 31.93
C GLY A 920 15.50 -14.00 32.32
N PHE A 921 14.60 -13.80 31.35
CA PHE A 921 13.21 -13.45 31.63
C PHE A 921 12.45 -14.66 32.20
N THR A 922 11.68 -14.44 33.27
CA THR A 922 10.81 -15.47 33.86
C THR A 922 9.41 -14.92 34.06
N ASN A 923 8.39 -15.75 33.84
CA ASN A 923 6.99 -15.38 34.09
C ASN A 923 6.37 -16.18 35.25
N LYS A 924 7.13 -16.38 36.34
CA LYS A 924 6.66 -17.14 37.51
C LYS A 924 5.73 -16.35 38.43
N ASP A 925 5.73 -15.04 38.28
CA ASP A 925 4.93 -14.07 39.02
C ASP A 925 3.80 -13.44 38.19
N GLU A 926 3.58 -13.94 36.96
CA GLU A 926 2.60 -13.42 36.00
C GLU A 926 2.82 -11.95 35.61
N SER A 927 4.06 -11.46 35.70
CA SER A 927 4.42 -10.09 35.29
C SER A 927 4.09 -9.83 33.82
N TYR A 928 4.33 -10.81 32.96
CA TYR A 928 4.10 -10.72 31.52
C TYR A 928 2.87 -11.52 31.11
N THR A 929 2.20 -11.08 30.04
CA THR A 929 1.13 -11.87 29.43
C THR A 929 1.71 -13.23 29.01
N SER A 930 0.96 -14.30 29.25
CA SER A 930 1.40 -15.65 28.87
C SER A 930 1.70 -15.75 27.38
N ALA A 931 0.99 -14.98 26.54
CA ALA A 931 1.23 -14.88 25.10
C ALA A 931 2.62 -14.32 24.79
N SER A 932 2.93 -13.11 25.27
CA SER A 932 4.23 -12.48 24.99
C SER A 932 5.41 -13.26 25.57
N PHE A 933 5.26 -13.85 26.76
CA PHE A 933 6.30 -14.69 27.34
C PHE A 933 6.50 -16.00 26.57
N ASN A 934 5.45 -16.60 26.03
CA ASN A 934 5.56 -17.80 25.21
C ASN A 934 6.24 -17.48 23.86
N SER A 935 5.89 -16.36 23.23
CA SER A 935 6.56 -15.88 22.01
C SER A 935 8.06 -15.69 22.23
N LEU A 936 8.48 -15.14 23.38
CA LEU A 936 9.89 -15.07 23.75
C LEU A 936 10.54 -16.45 23.90
N GLN A 937 9.86 -17.43 24.49
CA GLN A 937 10.40 -18.79 24.63
C GLN A 937 10.54 -19.53 23.28
N GLU A 938 9.63 -19.29 22.35
CA GLU A 938 9.68 -19.82 20.98
C GLU A 938 10.85 -19.21 20.20
N ALA A 939 10.98 -17.88 20.24
CA ALA A 939 12.10 -17.17 19.60
C ALA A 939 13.46 -17.60 20.18
N ILE A 940 13.56 -17.83 21.50
CA ILE A 940 14.77 -18.40 22.12
C ILE A 940 15.08 -19.79 21.53
N THR A 941 14.06 -20.63 21.33
CA THR A 941 14.24 -21.99 20.82
C THR A 941 14.70 -21.98 19.37
N GLU A 942 14.13 -21.11 18.55
CA GLU A 942 14.50 -20.93 17.15
C GLU A 942 15.91 -20.35 17.01
N ALA A 943 16.24 -19.29 17.77
CA ALA A 943 17.57 -18.71 17.80
C ALA A 943 18.66 -19.71 18.21
N GLN A 944 18.34 -20.63 19.13
CA GLN A 944 19.25 -21.71 19.52
C GLN A 944 19.46 -22.76 18.43
N ALA A 945 18.42 -23.10 17.67
CA ALA A 945 18.54 -24.02 16.54
C ALA A 945 19.37 -23.41 15.41
N SER A 946 19.25 -22.08 15.22
CA SER A 946 19.97 -21.34 14.18
C SER A 946 21.48 -21.26 14.40
N LEU A 947 21.98 -21.42 15.64
CA LEU A 947 23.43 -21.40 15.96
C LEU A 947 24.25 -22.43 15.18
N GLU A 948 23.65 -23.53 14.71
CA GLU A 948 24.35 -24.60 13.95
C GLU A 948 24.24 -24.45 12.43
N ILE A 949 23.39 -23.54 11.93
CA ILE A 949 23.05 -23.42 10.50
C ILE A 949 23.35 -22.05 9.90
N ILE A 950 23.61 -21.01 10.71
CA ILE A 950 24.04 -19.67 10.27
C ILE A 950 25.37 -19.78 9.49
N LYS A 951 25.35 -19.33 8.23
CA LYS A 951 26.50 -19.37 7.32
C LYS A 951 26.86 -18.01 6.73
N THR A 952 26.01 -17.00 6.93
CA THR A 952 26.23 -15.62 6.48
C THR A 952 25.95 -14.62 7.62
N GLU A 953 26.54 -13.43 7.53
CA GLU A 953 26.24 -12.31 8.46
C GLU A 953 24.77 -11.86 8.35
N ALA A 954 24.15 -12.07 7.18
CA ALA A 954 22.72 -11.81 6.99
C ALA A 954 21.86 -12.80 7.80
N ASP A 955 22.19 -14.11 7.76
CA ASP A 955 21.50 -15.13 8.57
C ASP A 955 21.65 -14.82 10.07
N LEU A 956 22.84 -14.35 10.49
CA LEU A 956 23.10 -13.96 11.88
C LEU A 956 22.24 -12.77 12.29
N THR A 957 22.16 -11.74 11.44
CA THR A 957 21.39 -10.52 11.69
C THR A 957 19.90 -10.81 11.79
N GLU A 958 19.36 -11.64 10.89
CA GLU A 958 17.94 -12.01 10.89
C GLU A 958 17.52 -12.70 12.20
N VAL A 959 18.35 -13.64 12.67
CA VAL A 959 18.08 -14.39 13.91
C VAL A 959 18.24 -13.51 15.15
N ILE A 960 19.21 -12.59 15.16
CA ILE A 960 19.36 -11.60 16.24
C ILE A 960 18.14 -10.69 16.32
N ASN A 961 17.68 -10.16 15.19
CA ASN A 961 16.52 -9.27 15.12
C ASN A 961 15.25 -9.98 15.58
N ALA A 962 14.99 -11.20 15.11
CA ALA A 962 13.82 -11.97 15.51
C ALA A 962 13.78 -12.21 17.03
N LEU A 963 14.92 -12.57 17.63
CA LEU A 963 15.02 -12.78 19.07
C LEU A 963 14.89 -11.47 19.87
N GLN A 964 15.48 -10.37 19.38
CA GLN A 964 15.39 -9.05 20.01
C GLN A 964 13.94 -8.52 19.98
N VAL A 965 13.24 -8.67 18.86
CA VAL A 965 11.82 -8.32 18.72
C VAL A 965 10.97 -9.07 19.75
N ALA A 966 11.23 -10.37 19.96
CA ALA A 966 10.49 -11.15 20.94
C ALA A 966 10.77 -10.72 22.40
N ILE A 967 11.96 -10.19 22.69
CA ILE A 967 12.28 -9.59 24.00
C ILE A 967 11.51 -8.28 24.17
N ASP A 968 11.50 -7.43 23.15
CA ASP A 968 10.89 -6.10 23.20
C ASP A 968 9.35 -6.16 23.23
N GLN A 969 8.77 -7.23 22.67
CA GLN A 969 7.33 -7.49 22.67
C GLN A 969 6.81 -8.18 23.95
N LEU A 970 7.64 -8.32 24.99
CA LEU A 970 7.16 -8.73 26.31
C LEU A 970 6.15 -7.72 26.87
N ASP A 971 4.88 -8.14 26.99
CA ASP A 971 3.75 -7.28 27.34
C ASP A 971 3.34 -7.46 28.81
N ASN A 972 3.21 -6.37 29.57
CA ASN A 972 2.87 -6.37 31.00
C ASN A 972 1.35 -6.22 31.18
N LYS A 973 0.73 -7.16 31.89
CA LYS A 973 -0.73 -7.44 31.84
C LYS A 973 -1.68 -6.38 32.46
N SER A 974 -1.27 -5.21 33.00
CA SER A 974 -2.23 -4.32 33.67
C SER A 974 -1.83 -2.83 33.87
N GLU A 975 -1.92 -1.97 32.83
CA GLU A 975 -1.65 -0.52 32.99
C GLU A 975 -2.76 0.39 32.39
N LYS A 976 -3.19 1.42 33.13
CA LYS A 976 -4.24 2.39 32.76
C LYS A 976 -3.77 3.83 32.95
N LYS A 977 -3.66 4.61 31.86
CA LYS A 977 -3.14 5.98 31.87
C LYS A 977 -4.24 7.01 32.18
N ILE A 978 -4.02 7.90 33.16
CA ILE A 978 -4.97 8.92 33.64
C ILE A 978 -4.32 10.32 33.63
N GLU A 979 -5.09 11.35 33.29
CA GLU A 979 -4.67 12.75 33.29
C GLU A 979 -4.90 13.45 34.63
N VAL A 980 -3.99 14.33 35.03
CA VAL A 980 -4.10 15.13 36.25
C VAL A 980 -5.19 16.20 36.08
N GLY A 981 -6.16 16.23 36.99
CA GLY A 981 -7.29 17.16 36.96
C GLY A 981 -8.43 16.76 36.01
N GLY A 982 -8.38 15.55 35.44
CA GLY A 982 -9.43 15.01 34.58
C GLY A 982 -10.66 14.48 35.31
N GLU A 983 -11.66 14.05 34.54
CA GLU A 983 -12.91 13.46 35.04
C GLU A 983 -12.68 12.08 35.72
N PRO A 984 -13.57 11.65 36.65
CA PRO A 984 -13.47 10.35 37.30
C PRO A 984 -13.36 9.18 36.32
N THR A 985 -12.26 8.42 36.43
CA THR A 985 -11.95 7.33 35.50
C THR A 985 -12.16 5.98 36.17
N LYS A 986 -12.95 5.10 35.55
CA LYS A 986 -13.18 3.73 36.05
C LYS A 986 -11.89 2.92 36.01
N VAL A 987 -11.58 2.20 37.08
CA VAL A 987 -10.36 1.37 37.20
C VAL A 987 -10.70 -0.06 37.64
N GLU A 988 -9.79 -0.98 37.36
CA GLU A 988 -10.03 -2.42 37.55
C GLU A 988 -9.16 -3.02 38.67
N PRO A 989 -9.62 -4.09 39.33
CA PRO A 989 -8.86 -4.74 40.38
C PRO A 989 -7.54 -5.27 39.85
N GLY A 990 -6.45 -5.08 40.60
CA GLY A 990 -5.11 -5.54 40.20
C GLY A 990 -4.40 -4.68 39.16
N SER A 991 -5.05 -3.63 38.62
CA SER A 991 -4.44 -2.80 37.56
C SER A 991 -3.53 -1.70 38.08
N THR A 992 -2.57 -1.27 37.26
CA THR A 992 -1.69 -0.13 37.54
C THR A 992 -2.25 1.14 36.91
N VAL A 993 -2.52 2.16 37.71
CA VAL A 993 -2.86 3.50 37.22
C VAL A 993 -1.57 4.29 36.96
N ILE A 994 -1.38 4.79 35.75
CA ILE A 994 -0.24 5.64 35.36
C ILE A 994 -0.69 7.08 35.23
N ILE A 995 0.01 8.01 35.86
CA ILE A 995 -0.31 9.44 35.75
C ILE A 995 0.45 10.02 34.55
N LYS A 996 -0.28 10.49 33.54
CA LYS A 996 0.35 11.07 32.34
C LYS A 996 1.18 12.31 32.72
N GLY A 997 2.40 12.38 32.19
CA GLY A 997 3.32 13.50 32.43
C GLY A 997 4.12 13.41 33.73
N SER A 998 4.13 12.26 34.41
CA SER A 998 4.90 12.00 35.63
C SER A 998 5.34 10.53 35.71
N ASN A 999 6.35 10.23 36.54
CA ASN A 999 6.73 8.85 36.90
C ASN A 999 5.77 8.22 37.94
N ALA A 1000 4.75 8.95 38.38
CA ALA A 1000 3.79 8.45 39.36
C ALA A 1000 2.89 7.35 38.78
N LYS A 1001 2.80 6.25 39.52
CA LYS A 1001 1.87 5.17 39.24
C LYS A 1001 1.34 4.52 40.52
N VAL A 1002 0.17 3.90 40.43
CA VAL A 1002 -0.51 3.25 41.55
C VAL A 1002 -0.95 1.86 41.14
N LEU A 1003 -0.37 0.82 41.72
CA LEU A 1003 -0.89 -0.54 41.60
C LEU A 1003 -2.09 -0.71 42.52
N LEU A 1004 -3.23 -1.09 41.94
CA LEU A 1004 -4.48 -1.33 42.64
C LEU A 1004 -4.54 -2.76 43.18
N PRO A 1005 -5.12 -2.99 44.37
CA PRO A 1005 -5.27 -4.33 44.91
C PRO A 1005 -6.25 -5.15 44.07
N SER A 1006 -6.08 -6.47 44.09
CA SER A 1006 -6.93 -7.42 43.37
C SER A 1006 -8.35 -7.54 43.93
N ASP A 1007 -8.62 -7.01 45.13
CA ASP A 1007 -9.95 -7.00 45.76
C ASP A 1007 -10.70 -5.65 45.62
N LEU A 1008 -10.29 -4.82 44.65
CA LEU A 1008 -10.97 -3.57 44.34
C LEU A 1008 -12.44 -3.83 43.93
N PRO A 1009 -13.42 -3.08 44.46
CA PRO A 1009 -14.81 -3.21 44.03
C PRO A 1009 -15.00 -2.84 42.55
N GLU A 1010 -15.74 -3.66 41.81
CA GLU A 1010 -16.05 -3.39 40.41
C GLU A 1010 -16.91 -2.12 40.27
N GLY A 1011 -16.49 -1.21 39.39
CA GLY A 1011 -17.12 0.11 39.26
C GLY A 1011 -16.43 1.22 40.05
N THR A 1012 -15.30 0.94 40.70
CA THR A 1012 -14.45 1.96 41.34
C THR A 1012 -13.93 2.97 40.31
N THR A 1013 -14.00 4.25 40.66
CA THR A 1013 -13.40 5.34 39.87
C THR A 1013 -12.32 6.06 40.66
N VAL A 1014 -11.30 6.56 39.98
CA VAL A 1014 -10.25 7.40 40.57
C VAL A 1014 -10.17 8.76 39.86
N THR A 1015 -9.95 9.81 40.64
CA THR A 1015 -9.50 11.13 40.19
C THR A 1015 -8.17 11.46 40.83
N VAL A 1016 -7.31 12.17 40.09
CA VAL A 1016 -5.98 12.58 40.56
C VAL A 1016 -5.83 14.08 40.38
N THR A 1017 -5.45 14.78 41.44
CA THR A 1017 -5.22 16.23 41.41
C THR A 1017 -3.83 16.55 41.92
N GLN A 1018 -3.14 17.49 41.27
CA GLN A 1018 -1.84 17.98 41.73
C GLN A 1018 -2.04 18.96 42.87
N VAL A 1019 -1.23 18.81 43.93
CA VAL A 1019 -1.31 19.65 45.12
C VAL A 1019 0.07 20.21 45.43
N ASN A 1020 0.14 21.48 45.87
CA ASN A 1020 1.39 22.04 46.36
C ASN A 1020 1.67 21.56 47.78
N GLY A 1021 2.78 20.85 47.98
CA GLY A 1021 3.18 20.34 49.28
C GLY A 1021 4.16 21.29 49.98
N SER A 1022 3.76 21.84 51.13
CA SER A 1022 4.71 22.51 52.04
C SER A 1022 4.41 22.15 53.49
N GLY A 1023 5.45 22.04 54.32
CA GLY A 1023 5.35 21.65 55.72
C GLY A 1023 6.59 22.06 56.50
N GLU A 1024 6.44 22.27 57.81
CA GLU A 1024 7.56 22.63 58.69
C GLU A 1024 8.55 21.45 58.78
N GLY A 1025 9.82 21.71 58.44
CA GLY A 1025 10.89 20.70 58.52
C GLY A 1025 11.06 19.80 57.28
N ILE A 1026 10.30 20.02 56.20
CA ILE A 1026 10.37 19.22 54.96
C ILE A 1026 10.35 20.11 53.71
N LYS A 1027 11.01 19.68 52.63
CA LYS A 1027 11.03 20.37 51.33
C LYS A 1027 10.61 19.41 50.21
N GLN A 1028 9.69 19.84 49.35
CA GLN A 1028 9.21 19.04 48.23
C GLN A 1028 10.37 18.69 47.29
N ALA A 1029 10.48 17.41 46.95
CA ALA A 1029 11.56 16.85 46.15
C ALA A 1029 11.05 16.14 44.88
N GLY A 1030 9.74 15.94 44.77
CA GLY A 1030 9.11 15.26 43.64
C GLY A 1030 7.60 15.48 43.61
N ASP A 1031 6.90 14.48 43.10
CA ASP A 1031 5.45 14.50 42.93
C ASP A 1031 4.70 14.72 44.23
N VAL A 1032 3.59 15.45 44.15
CA VAL A 1032 2.62 15.64 45.24
C VAL A 1032 1.22 15.61 44.64
N TYR A 1033 0.49 14.52 44.93
CA TYR A 1033 -0.82 14.25 44.35
C TYR A 1033 -1.83 13.91 45.43
N HIS A 1034 -3.07 14.35 45.20
CA HIS A 1034 -4.25 13.87 45.90
C HIS A 1034 -4.99 12.87 45.03
N PHE A 1035 -5.15 11.67 45.56
CA PHE A 1035 -5.89 10.58 44.94
C PHE A 1035 -7.25 10.42 45.62
N GLU A 1036 -8.32 10.55 44.85
CA GLU A 1036 -9.67 10.34 45.33
C GLU A 1036 -10.28 9.11 44.65
N PHE A 1037 -10.55 8.09 45.46
CA PHE A 1037 -11.21 6.86 45.02
C PHE A 1037 -12.67 6.87 45.46
N SER A 1038 -13.57 6.71 44.49
CA SER A 1038 -15.00 6.54 44.74
C SER A 1038 -15.38 5.09 44.52
N TYR A 1039 -15.92 4.46 45.56
CA TYR A 1039 -16.32 3.07 45.54
C TYR A 1039 -17.84 2.93 45.47
N PRO A 1040 -18.38 2.06 44.59
CA PRO A 1040 -19.80 1.80 44.52
C PRO A 1040 -20.34 1.22 45.84
N GLU A 1041 -21.51 1.72 46.26
CA GLU A 1041 -22.24 1.32 47.48
C GLU A 1041 -21.44 1.41 48.81
N GLY A 1042 -20.30 2.10 48.83
CA GLY A 1042 -19.46 2.27 50.02
C GLY A 1042 -18.63 1.04 50.41
N GLN A 1043 -18.54 0.02 49.52
CA GLN A 1043 -17.66 -1.13 49.72
C GLN A 1043 -16.20 -0.68 49.56
N LYS A 1044 -15.32 -0.91 50.53
CA LYS A 1044 -13.90 -0.52 50.43
C LYS A 1044 -13.03 -1.77 50.27
N PRO A 1045 -11.97 -1.73 49.46
CA PRO A 1045 -11.02 -2.83 49.37
C PRO A 1045 -10.31 -3.04 50.71
N SER A 1046 -9.91 -4.28 50.96
CA SER A 1046 -9.08 -4.69 52.09
C SER A 1046 -7.61 -4.89 51.70
N GLY A 1047 -7.31 -4.99 50.41
CA GLY A 1047 -5.97 -5.09 49.87
C GLY A 1047 -5.16 -3.80 49.94
N ILE A 1048 -3.85 -3.96 49.76
CA ILE A 1048 -2.85 -2.89 49.85
C ILE A 1048 -2.57 -2.35 48.44
N PHE A 1049 -2.48 -1.03 48.32
CA PHE A 1049 -2.07 -0.39 47.09
C PHE A 1049 -0.56 -0.19 47.07
N THR A 1050 0.07 -0.28 45.90
CA THR A 1050 1.49 0.11 45.76
C THR A 1050 1.57 1.47 45.09
N LEU A 1051 2.02 2.47 45.83
CA LEU A 1051 2.19 3.83 45.34
C LEU A 1051 3.63 4.04 44.89
N VAL A 1052 3.81 4.49 43.65
CA VAL A 1052 5.08 4.94 43.09
C VAL A 1052 4.94 6.42 42.76
N LEU A 1053 5.90 7.24 43.21
CA LEU A 1053 5.96 8.67 42.92
C LEU A 1053 7.33 9.01 42.35
N GLY A 1054 7.38 9.92 41.37
CA GLY A 1054 8.60 10.46 40.82
C GLY A 1054 9.26 11.51 41.71
N TYR A 1055 10.58 11.62 41.62
CA TYR A 1055 11.35 12.73 42.17
C TYR A 1055 12.50 13.13 41.26
N ASP A 1056 12.99 14.35 41.46
CA ASP A 1056 14.11 14.91 40.70
C ASP A 1056 15.42 14.24 41.17
N GLN A 1057 15.85 13.21 40.45
CA GLN A 1057 17.04 12.41 40.78
C GLN A 1057 18.35 13.17 40.53
N GLU A 1058 18.35 14.16 39.64
CA GLU A 1058 19.52 15.02 39.43
C GLU A 1058 19.79 15.90 40.67
N LYS A 1059 18.73 16.21 41.42
CA LYS A 1059 18.79 17.13 42.56
C LYS A 1059 18.82 16.45 43.93
N TYR A 1060 18.25 15.25 44.06
CA TYR A 1060 18.12 14.56 45.34
C TYR A 1060 18.55 13.09 45.25
N ALA A 1061 19.46 12.66 46.12
CA ALA A 1061 19.89 11.27 46.21
C ALA A 1061 18.80 10.36 46.80
N ASP A 1062 18.75 9.11 46.32
CA ASP A 1062 17.75 8.10 46.66
C ASP A 1062 17.59 7.88 48.19
N ASP A 1063 18.68 7.95 48.96
CA ASP A 1063 18.65 7.78 50.41
C ASP A 1063 18.01 8.96 51.16
N LYS A 1064 17.90 10.14 50.53
CA LYS A 1064 17.38 11.39 51.13
C LYS A 1064 15.89 11.60 50.93
N VAL A 1065 15.31 11.08 49.86
CA VAL A 1065 13.89 11.25 49.55
C VAL A 1065 13.03 10.26 50.33
N LYS A 1066 11.86 10.72 50.79
CA LYS A 1066 10.85 9.90 51.48
C LYS A 1066 9.45 10.33 51.07
N ILE A 1067 8.51 9.38 51.02
CA ILE A 1067 7.08 9.63 50.86
C ILE A 1067 6.50 10.06 52.21
N TYR A 1068 5.68 11.12 52.17
CA TYR A 1068 4.89 11.61 53.27
C TYR A 1068 3.40 11.52 52.92
N TYR A 1069 2.59 11.26 53.93
CA TYR A 1069 1.12 11.26 53.89
C TYR A 1069 0.61 12.54 54.57
N TYR A 1070 -0.31 13.27 53.96
CA TYR A 1070 -0.93 14.43 54.59
C TYR A 1070 -2.15 14.01 55.43
N ASN A 1071 -2.05 14.19 56.76
CA ASN A 1071 -3.17 13.92 57.66
C ASN A 1071 -4.07 15.15 57.75
N GLU A 1072 -5.24 15.10 57.11
CA GLU A 1072 -6.20 16.22 57.12
C GLU A 1072 -6.74 16.54 58.53
N GLY A 1073 -6.85 15.54 59.40
CA GLY A 1073 -7.36 15.70 60.77
C GLY A 1073 -6.43 16.48 61.69
N THR A 1074 -5.11 16.42 61.44
CA THR A 1074 -4.10 17.19 62.18
C THR A 1074 -3.50 18.33 61.34
N SER A 1075 -3.80 18.38 60.05
CA SER A 1075 -3.23 19.31 59.06
C SER A 1075 -1.69 19.28 59.02
N THR A 1076 -1.11 18.09 59.11
CA THR A 1076 0.35 17.87 59.13
C THR A 1076 0.78 16.73 58.21
N TRP A 1077 1.97 16.87 57.61
CA TRP A 1077 2.63 15.79 56.86
C TRP A 1077 3.28 14.77 57.81
N GLU A 1078 2.99 13.49 57.60
CA GLU A 1078 3.53 12.37 58.37
C GLU A 1078 4.47 11.52 57.48
N LEU A 1079 5.69 11.27 57.95
CA LEU A 1079 6.67 10.44 57.24
C LEU A 1079 6.16 8.99 57.11
N ARG A 1080 6.21 8.43 55.89
CA ARG A 1080 5.84 7.04 55.60
C ARG A 1080 6.99 6.19 55.06
N GLY A 1081 8.06 6.80 54.57
CA GLY A 1081 9.26 6.08 54.10
C GLY A 1081 9.24 5.86 52.60
N GLY A 1082 9.60 4.65 52.15
CA GLY A 1082 9.62 4.26 50.74
C GLY A 1082 11.01 3.93 50.23
N ASP A 1083 11.05 3.04 49.24
CA ASP A 1083 12.26 2.54 48.59
C ASP A 1083 12.46 3.30 47.29
N ALA A 1084 13.54 4.07 47.21
CA ALA A 1084 13.86 4.94 46.07
C ALA A 1084 14.93 4.31 45.18
N ALA A 1085 14.69 4.34 43.87
CA ALA A 1085 15.64 3.93 42.83
C ALA A 1085 15.23 4.57 41.50
N ASN A 1086 16.21 4.97 40.67
CA ASN A 1086 16.00 5.42 39.29
C ASN A 1086 14.95 6.54 39.14
N GLY A 1087 14.94 7.51 40.06
CA GLY A 1087 14.04 8.68 39.99
C GLY A 1087 12.59 8.41 40.37
N ALA A 1088 12.30 7.24 40.96
CA ALA A 1088 11.01 6.88 41.52
C ALA A 1088 11.14 6.33 42.95
N ILE A 1089 10.15 6.58 43.79
CA ILE A 1089 10.07 6.07 45.16
C ILE A 1089 8.77 5.30 45.36
N THR A 1090 8.86 4.10 45.92
CA THR A 1090 7.74 3.15 46.06
C THR A 1090 7.35 2.93 47.53
N LEU A 1091 6.05 2.85 47.82
CA LEU A 1091 5.49 2.58 49.14
C LEU A 1091 4.16 1.83 49.06
N GLU A 1092 4.00 0.81 49.89
CA GLU A 1092 2.72 0.15 50.12
C GLU A 1092 1.81 0.96 51.06
N VAL A 1093 0.57 1.24 50.63
CA VAL A 1093 -0.40 2.04 51.39
C VAL A 1093 -1.76 1.35 51.49
N PRO A 1094 -2.41 1.34 52.68
CA PRO A 1094 -3.69 0.66 52.87
C PRO A 1094 -4.91 1.51 52.45
N HIS A 1095 -4.71 2.78 52.12
CA HIS A 1095 -5.75 3.68 51.61
C HIS A 1095 -5.12 4.90 50.91
N PHE A 1096 -5.90 5.56 50.06
CA PHE A 1096 -5.49 6.74 49.32
C PHE A 1096 -6.03 8.06 49.88
N SER A 1097 -5.21 9.10 49.73
CA SER A 1097 -5.42 10.49 50.13
C SER A 1097 -4.31 11.32 49.45
N THR A 1098 -3.88 12.43 50.05
CA THR A 1098 -2.74 13.22 49.56
C THR A 1098 -1.40 12.62 50.00
N TYR A 1099 -0.57 12.30 49.02
CA TYR A 1099 0.80 11.82 49.21
C TYR A 1099 1.79 12.71 48.45
N GLY A 1100 3.02 12.80 48.95
CA GLY A 1100 4.07 13.55 48.27
C GLY A 1100 5.47 13.13 48.63
N VAL A 1101 6.43 13.44 47.76
CA VAL A 1101 7.85 13.14 47.96
C VAL A 1101 8.58 14.37 48.50
N PHE A 1102 9.23 14.21 49.66
CA PHE A 1102 9.95 15.27 50.34
C PHE A 1102 11.31 14.81 50.86
N VAL A 1103 12.21 15.77 51.05
CA VAL A 1103 13.44 15.61 51.85
C VAL A 1103 13.28 16.34 53.19
N ALA A 1104 13.85 15.78 54.25
CA ALA A 1104 13.88 16.45 55.55
C ALA A 1104 14.87 17.64 55.50
N THR A 1105 14.44 18.82 55.95
CA THR A 1105 15.35 19.96 56.11
C THR A 1105 16.02 19.84 57.47
N THR A 1106 17.26 19.36 57.52
CA THR A 1106 18.03 19.30 58.76
C THR A 1106 18.17 20.70 59.34
N SER A 1107 17.74 20.88 60.59
CA SER A 1107 18.22 21.98 61.42
C SER A 1107 19.64 21.65 61.87
N ASP A 1108 20.63 21.86 60.99
CA ASP A 1108 22.02 21.91 61.40
C ASP A 1108 22.71 23.12 60.75
N ASN A 1109 23.10 24.03 61.63
CA ASN A 1109 23.92 25.20 61.35
C ASN A 1109 25.33 24.76 60.91
N ASN A 1110 25.76 25.08 59.68
CA ASN A 1110 26.90 25.97 59.45
C ASN A 1110 27.19 26.23 57.97
N GLN A 1111 26.97 27.48 57.56
CA GLN A 1111 27.77 28.30 56.64
C GLN A 1111 28.00 27.91 55.16
N ASN A 1112 27.41 28.79 54.32
CA ASN A 1112 28.02 29.53 53.20
C ASN A 1112 28.22 28.84 51.84
N ILE A 1113 27.21 29.04 50.99
CA ILE A 1113 27.23 29.63 49.63
C ILE A 1113 28.64 29.87 49.03
N VAL A 1114 28.87 29.37 47.80
CA VAL A 1114 29.11 30.13 46.54
C VAL A 1114 29.71 29.20 45.46
N ASP A 1115 29.19 29.36 44.23
CA ASP A 1115 29.73 28.94 42.93
C ASP A 1115 31.27 28.90 42.82
N SER A 1116 31.80 27.95 42.05
CA SER A 1116 32.70 28.23 40.92
C SER A 1116 33.22 26.93 40.28
N ASP A 1117 32.92 26.79 39.00
CA ASP A 1117 33.86 26.76 37.87
C ASP A 1117 35.27 26.16 38.04
N ASP A 1118 35.64 25.44 36.98
CA ASP A 1118 36.98 25.07 36.50
C ASP A 1118 37.90 24.13 37.31
N GLY A 1119 38.35 23.10 36.58
CA GLY A 1119 39.78 23.01 36.32
C GLY A 1119 40.53 21.81 36.88
N GLU A 1120 40.75 20.85 36.00
CA GLU A 1120 42.04 20.19 35.77
C GLU A 1120 42.65 19.23 36.83
N ASP A 1121 42.64 17.96 36.41
CA ASP A 1121 43.83 17.17 36.08
C ASP A 1121 44.46 16.24 37.14
N LYS A 1122 44.67 15.01 36.63
CA LYS A 1122 45.69 14.00 36.95
C LYS A 1122 45.46 12.96 38.05
N GLN A 1123 45.32 11.74 37.50
CA GLN A 1123 46.16 10.56 37.75
C GLN A 1123 46.22 10.06 39.20
N SER A 1124 45.75 8.84 39.43
CA SER A 1124 46.56 7.63 39.17
C SER A 1124 45.97 6.40 39.84
N ASN A 1125 46.01 5.31 39.09
CA ASN A 1125 46.33 3.95 39.49
C ASN A 1125 45.63 3.29 40.69
N GLU A 1126 44.89 2.25 40.27
CA GLU A 1126 45.17 0.85 40.59
C GLU A 1126 44.74 0.30 41.95
N GLN A 1127 44.01 -0.80 41.79
CA GLN A 1127 44.30 -2.11 42.35
C GLN A 1127 43.37 -2.64 43.45
N THR A 1128 42.44 -3.45 42.95
CA THR A 1128 42.31 -4.90 43.21
C THR A 1128 41.92 -5.41 44.60
N GLY A 1129 40.88 -6.26 44.55
CA GLY A 1129 40.82 -7.57 45.20
C GLY A 1129 40.24 -7.55 46.62
N ASN A 1130 39.50 -8.55 47.09
CA ASN A 1130 38.96 -9.76 46.49
C ASN A 1130 38.00 -10.37 47.54
N GLU A 1131 36.93 -11.00 47.07
CA GLU A 1131 36.27 -12.24 47.56
C GLU A 1131 36.18 -12.61 49.06
N LYS A 1132 34.97 -13.03 49.48
CA LYS A 1132 34.56 -14.41 49.88
C LYS A 1132 33.14 -14.35 50.51
N GLN A 1133 32.09 -15.01 50.01
CA GLN A 1133 31.73 -16.43 49.82
C GLN A 1133 31.22 -17.18 51.09
N ASP A 1134 30.11 -17.93 50.87
CA ASP A 1134 29.52 -19.09 51.59
C ASP A 1134 28.56 -18.86 52.79
N ASP A 1135 27.47 -19.62 53.05
CA ASP A 1135 26.68 -20.64 52.32
C ASP A 1135 25.47 -21.09 53.22
N ASN A 1136 24.44 -21.72 52.62
CA ASN A 1136 23.44 -22.70 53.16
C ASN A 1136 22.25 -22.36 54.13
N GLY A 1137 21.00 -22.42 53.62
CA GLY A 1137 20.16 -23.66 53.55
C GLY A 1137 19.13 -24.08 54.65
N ASN A 1138 17.81 -24.09 54.29
CA ASN A 1138 16.65 -24.96 54.70
C ASN A 1138 16.09 -24.94 56.16
N LYS A 1139 14.79 -25.10 56.51
CA LYS A 1139 13.48 -25.46 55.87
C LYS A 1139 12.28 -25.15 56.84
N LEU A 1140 11.08 -25.01 56.24
CA LEU A 1140 9.68 -24.75 56.74
C LEU A 1140 9.09 -25.66 57.87
N PRO A 1141 7.96 -25.31 58.57
CA PRO A 1141 6.57 -25.51 58.06
C PRO A 1141 5.45 -24.52 58.50
N ASN A 1142 4.31 -24.65 57.81
CA ASN A 1142 2.99 -23.97 57.86
C ASN A 1142 2.13 -24.29 59.11
N THR A 1143 1.24 -23.38 59.57
CA THR A 1143 -0.23 -23.56 59.79
C THR A 1143 -0.97 -22.48 60.64
N ALA A 1144 -2.14 -22.05 60.12
CA ALA A 1144 -3.46 -21.76 60.77
C ALA A 1144 -3.83 -20.42 61.49
N THR A 1145 -4.74 -19.68 60.85
CA THR A 1145 -5.88 -18.82 61.31
C THR A 1145 -6.89 -19.63 62.18
N PRO A 1146 -7.91 -19.09 62.93
CA PRO A 1146 -8.44 -17.72 62.95
C PRO A 1146 -8.88 -17.12 64.31
N MET A 1147 -8.62 -15.82 64.52
CA MET A 1147 -9.20 -15.03 65.64
C MET A 1147 -10.40 -14.15 65.21
N TYR A 1148 -10.74 -14.15 63.92
CA TYR A 1148 -11.67 -13.18 63.31
C TYR A 1148 -13.16 -13.55 63.45
N ASN A 1149 -13.49 -14.85 63.59
CA ASN A 1149 -14.89 -15.32 63.62
C ASN A 1149 -15.65 -14.92 64.90
N TRP A 1150 -14.97 -14.54 65.99
CA TRP A 1150 -15.63 -14.14 67.24
C TRP A 1150 -16.01 -12.65 67.30
N ILE A 1151 -15.33 -11.80 66.53
CA ILE A 1151 -15.61 -10.36 66.49
C ILE A 1151 -16.90 -10.09 65.68
N VAL A 1152 -17.10 -10.83 64.59
CA VAL A 1152 -18.29 -10.70 63.72
C VAL A 1152 -19.58 -11.15 64.43
N VAL A 1153 -19.51 -12.19 65.27
CA VAL A 1153 -20.66 -12.65 66.09
C VAL A 1153 -21.01 -11.64 67.20
N GLY A 1154 -20.01 -10.94 67.76
CA GLY A 1154 -20.23 -9.90 68.77
C GLY A 1154 -20.94 -8.65 68.23
N ILE A 1155 -20.61 -8.24 67.01
CA ILE A 1155 -21.23 -7.08 66.35
C ILE A 1155 -22.67 -7.39 65.91
N ALA A 1156 -22.95 -8.61 65.44
CA ALA A 1156 -24.30 -9.04 65.08
C ALA A 1156 -25.26 -9.05 66.30
N LEU A 1157 -24.77 -9.41 67.50
CA LEU A 1157 -25.57 -9.38 68.73
C LEU A 1157 -25.84 -7.95 69.25
N LEU A 1158 -24.93 -7.00 68.99
CA LEU A 1158 -25.14 -5.58 69.31
C LEU A 1158 -26.20 -4.92 68.41
N ILE A 1159 -26.25 -5.30 67.13
CA ILE A 1159 -27.25 -4.80 66.16
C ILE A 1159 -28.66 -5.33 66.49
N ILE A 1160 -28.78 -6.60 66.92
CA ILE A 1160 -30.07 -7.18 67.37
C ILE A 1160 -30.53 -6.55 68.70
N GLY A 1161 -29.60 -6.18 69.59
CA GLY A 1161 -29.88 -5.46 70.85
C GLY A 1161 -30.38 -4.02 70.66
N LEU A 1162 -29.82 -3.30 69.68
CA LEU A 1162 -30.25 -1.94 69.30
C LEU A 1162 -31.58 -1.93 68.54
N GLY A 1163 -31.83 -2.93 67.69
CA GLY A 1163 -33.11 -3.09 66.98
C GLY A 1163 -34.29 -3.42 67.92
N THR A 1164 -34.05 -4.16 69.01
CA THR A 1164 -35.09 -4.49 70.00
C THR A 1164 -35.39 -3.36 70.99
N THR A 1165 -34.46 -2.42 71.21
CA THR A 1165 -34.69 -1.21 72.03
C THR A 1165 -35.38 -0.07 71.26
N LEU A 1166 -35.21 0.01 69.94
CA LEU A 1166 -35.92 0.97 69.06
C LEU A 1166 -37.35 0.53 68.70
N LEU A 1167 -37.66 -0.77 68.73
CA LEU A 1167 -39.02 -1.29 68.56
C LEU A 1167 -39.87 -1.26 69.85
N ALA A 1168 -39.24 -1.09 71.03
CA ALA A 1168 -39.94 -0.95 72.31
C ALA A 1168 -40.37 0.50 72.63
N THR A 1169 -39.83 1.51 71.95
CA THR A 1169 -40.14 2.93 72.20
C THR A 1169 -41.17 3.53 71.22
N ARG A 1170 -41.64 2.76 70.22
CA ARG A 1170 -42.74 3.16 69.31
C ARG A 1170 -44.11 2.52 69.64
N ARG A 1171 -44.31 2.16 70.91
CA ARG A 1171 -45.64 1.93 71.52
C ARG A 1171 -45.76 2.77 72.80
N ARG A 1172 -45.89 4.09 72.65
CA ARG A 1172 -46.66 5.01 73.52
C ARG A 1172 -46.47 6.44 73.02
N HIS A 1173 -47.59 7.01 72.55
CA HIS A 1173 -47.83 8.33 71.97
C HIS A 1173 -47.58 8.48 70.47
#